data_AF-A0A7V2DEE1-F1
#
_entry.id   AF-A0A7V2DEE1-F1
#
_cell.length_a   1.000
_cell.length_b   1.000
_cell.length_c   1.000
_cell.angle_alpha   90.00
_cell.angle_beta   90.00
_cell.angle_gamma   90.00
#
_symmetry.space_group_name_H-M   'P 1'
#
loop_
_entity.id
_entity.type
_entity.pdbx_description
1 polymer ?
#
loop_
_entity_poly.entity_id
_entity_poly.type
_entity_poly.pdbx_seq_one_letter_code
_entity_poly.pdbx_strand_id
1 'polypeptide(L)'
;MEVFTMKTIKRLQIVAFGLLLCTLASAQPAQAPQTFCNPMDLNYMFMDETVDAREAADPVIVLFKDDYYLFASHSGGYWTSPDLRNWELIIPTGLNIANYAPAAVAMRDSLFFITSEGVQQVYKTGDPKSGKWVNMPIAKGYQDPALFLDDDGRLYMYHGLAQDNPIIYGVELDPKTFQEIGSQVVLIAGSGKYATHGWERRGEGVVFESDIRPWIEGAWMNKENDKYYLKYSAPGTEWKTYSNGVYVADSPLGPFEYAPYSPVDFKPTGFVSGGGHGATFKDKDGQYWHVGTLTISTPGKHIFERRLSLYPVGFDADGHIRTNTDFGDYPQYYPGVKANPIEENFAGMMLLSHKKFIQASSSLEGYGPENAVDEEIRTYWSALSGDANEWLMIDLGKECNVEAIQVNFAEHKTNPGIVRGRDNVLYQQYIIEKSLDGISWDVLVDKSQNRQDVPHDYIELAQAARARYIKLTNVFLPPGMGYFAVRGLRIFGNSEQAVFTAAPNVTVERDAADGRDAVIRWSPVAGADGYIVRYGIAPDKLYNNYMIYDADSVFIRSLNHGVDYYFEVEAFDSGTDYYQPVGEFHSFQSGNWNDVATWAQYDGAAWVHPAPNVPSILDGAITILDGHTVTITAADSADQLTVASGGTLVINEGVAFKIKNGVGTDLMVEGAVRNKGSMITDDMAILNLANNGSYEHAQDGGAIPTATWRPGSTCLINGMKGSAPANGNQNFYNVVWNCLDQTADLSMNWNRNTIGGNITVQSTGTGRFSMCSPVTGETASVTIKGDVIQSGGQFTSNGTGNANTTITINQNGNIDVTGGNFSVSRGSQGGSGTTVWNVEGNVSLSNATTQNSNPGGARFVFTKVGNSQNLSFSDVTFGSGGFPVEVDSGATLDIGTSILRGNGSFNLKAGATLITAHQEGINGSIANTESKTFDNASSYGFNGSVAQMTGNLLPDAVNNFILNNSTSVTLSKSVVVNGTLEVVDGVLFFGNHVLSYGESAFLKYSGSSAQTTTDAEFPPSGGPKNLIIANSRGVTLHASRTIGNLDLTGKLEVGANTITASSATNGEDRRFYVVTTDGGYLKLISVGASQVFFPVGTTAYTPVWIMNDGAVDGIRVGVVKDEKDSPYGGRVKAK
;
A
#
# COMPACT_ATOMS: atom_id res chain seq x y z
N MET A 1 -44.77 -23.42 -79.03
CA MET A 1 -44.00 -22.50 -79.88
C MET A 1 -44.48 -21.12 -79.51
N GLU A 2 -43.55 -20.24 -79.18
CA GLU A 2 -43.77 -18.83 -78.90
C GLU A 2 -44.48 -18.43 -77.59
N VAL A 3 -44.09 -17.39 -76.86
CA VAL A 3 -42.82 -16.64 -76.68
C VAL A 3 -43.24 -15.44 -75.83
N PHE A 4 -42.49 -15.23 -74.75
CA PHE A 4 -42.18 -13.92 -74.18
C PHE A 4 -43.29 -13.05 -73.55
N THR A 5 -42.81 -12.15 -72.68
CA THR A 5 -43.49 -10.94 -72.20
C THR A 5 -44.73 -11.11 -71.31
N MET A 6 -44.51 -11.51 -70.04
CA MET A 6 -45.28 -10.93 -68.92
C MET A 6 -44.72 -11.19 -67.50
N LYS A 7 -43.57 -11.87 -67.35
CA LYS A 7 -42.96 -12.14 -66.03
C LYS A 7 -41.88 -11.15 -65.58
N THR A 8 -41.51 -10.17 -66.41
CA THR A 8 -40.35 -9.29 -66.11
C THR A 8 -40.73 -7.99 -65.38
N ILE A 9 -42.00 -7.59 -65.33
CA ILE A 9 -42.39 -6.28 -64.78
C ILE A 9 -42.77 -6.33 -63.28
N LYS A 10 -43.16 -7.49 -62.73
CA LYS A 10 -43.45 -7.61 -61.28
C LYS A 10 -42.25 -8.00 -60.41
N ARG A 11 -41.13 -8.46 -60.98
CA ARG A 11 -39.88 -8.72 -60.23
C ARG A 11 -38.98 -7.48 -60.14
N LEU A 12 -39.05 -6.55 -61.08
CA LEU A 12 -38.25 -5.31 -61.00
C LEU A 12 -38.78 -4.32 -59.95
N GLN A 13 -40.08 -4.35 -59.61
CA GLN A 13 -40.61 -3.48 -58.55
C GLN A 13 -40.37 -4.03 -57.14
N ILE A 14 -40.17 -5.34 -56.95
CA ILE A 14 -39.80 -5.92 -55.65
C ILE A 14 -38.28 -5.86 -55.43
N VAL A 15 -37.48 -5.92 -56.50
CA VAL A 15 -36.03 -5.72 -56.41
C VAL A 15 -35.66 -4.24 -56.29
N ALA A 16 -36.40 -3.32 -56.92
CA ALA A 16 -36.20 -1.87 -56.73
C ALA A 16 -36.69 -1.34 -55.38
N PHE A 17 -37.67 -2.01 -54.73
CA PHE A 17 -38.04 -1.69 -53.34
C PHE A 17 -37.09 -2.36 -52.32
N GLY A 18 -36.44 -3.48 -52.68
CA GLY A 18 -35.42 -4.13 -51.86
C GLY A 18 -34.02 -3.49 -51.94
N LEU A 19 -33.68 -2.82 -53.05
CA LEU A 19 -32.39 -2.11 -53.22
C LEU A 19 -32.42 -0.62 -52.85
N LEU A 20 -33.59 -0.06 -52.52
CA LEU A 20 -33.71 1.29 -51.96
C LEU A 20 -33.85 1.31 -50.42
N LEU A 21 -33.89 0.13 -49.78
CA LEU A 21 -33.91 -0.05 -48.33
C LEU A 21 -32.55 -0.46 -47.74
N CYS A 22 -31.51 -0.62 -48.58
CA CYS A 22 -30.13 -0.42 -48.14
C CYS A 22 -29.86 1.09 -48.07
N THR A 23 -30.66 1.81 -47.28
CA THR A 23 -30.16 3.05 -46.69
C THR A 23 -28.84 2.70 -46.04
N LEU A 24 -27.78 3.39 -46.46
CA LEU A 24 -26.55 3.57 -45.70
C LEU A 24 -26.96 3.74 -44.23
N ALA A 25 -26.90 2.67 -43.45
CA ALA A 25 -26.97 2.79 -42.01
C ALA A 25 -25.68 3.53 -41.68
N SER A 26 -25.79 4.83 -41.42
CA SER A 26 -24.70 5.60 -40.85
C SER A 26 -24.35 4.97 -39.50
N ALA A 27 -23.08 5.03 -39.11
CA ALA A 27 -22.66 4.63 -37.77
C ALA A 27 -23.29 5.60 -36.76
N GLN A 28 -24.52 5.32 -36.35
CA GLN A 28 -25.27 6.05 -35.34
C GLN A 28 -25.27 5.26 -34.03
N PRO A 29 -25.60 5.91 -32.90
CA PRO A 29 -25.82 5.20 -31.64
C PRO A 29 -26.79 4.03 -31.80
N ALA A 30 -26.48 2.91 -31.18
CA ALA A 30 -27.35 1.73 -31.14
C ALA A 30 -28.67 2.07 -30.42
N GLN A 31 -29.81 1.68 -30.99
CA GLN A 31 -31.12 1.89 -30.36
C GLN A 31 -31.35 0.98 -29.15
N ALA A 32 -30.67 -0.17 -29.10
CA ALA A 32 -30.76 -1.15 -28.04
C ALA A 32 -29.35 -1.69 -27.73
N PRO A 33 -28.54 -0.92 -26.99
CA PRO A 33 -27.18 -1.32 -26.68
C PRO A 33 -27.16 -2.67 -25.93
N GLN A 34 -26.18 -3.48 -26.31
CA GLN A 34 -25.85 -4.75 -25.68
C GLN A 34 -24.72 -4.60 -24.66
N THR A 35 -23.93 -3.54 -24.75
CA THR A 35 -22.79 -3.29 -23.88
C THR A 35 -22.93 -2.05 -23.01
N PHE A 36 -22.14 -1.98 -21.95
CA PHE A 36 -21.99 -0.86 -21.04
C PHE A 36 -20.53 -0.70 -20.62
N CYS A 37 -20.20 0.38 -19.92
CA CYS A 37 -18.87 0.60 -19.36
C CYS A 37 -19.00 1.12 -17.93
N ASN A 38 -18.11 0.70 -17.01
CA ASN A 38 -18.03 1.29 -15.68
C ASN A 38 -17.20 2.60 -15.72
N PRO A 39 -17.46 3.59 -14.85
CA PRO A 39 -18.55 3.63 -13.87
C PRO A 39 -19.94 3.70 -14.53
N MET A 40 -20.96 3.17 -13.86
CA MET A 40 -22.34 3.21 -14.35
C MET A 40 -22.79 4.65 -14.58
N ASP A 41 -23.42 4.92 -15.72
CA ASP A 41 -23.96 6.25 -16.06
C ASP A 41 -25.31 6.48 -15.36
N LEU A 42 -25.25 7.13 -14.19
CA LEU A 42 -26.39 7.52 -13.40
C LEU A 42 -26.36 9.03 -13.21
N ASN A 43 -27.52 9.64 -12.98
CA ASN A 43 -27.61 11.06 -12.62
C ASN A 43 -27.19 11.27 -11.15
N TYR A 44 -25.89 11.14 -10.87
CA TYR A 44 -25.30 11.32 -9.53
C TYR A 44 -25.62 12.71 -8.95
N MET A 45 -25.96 12.77 -7.66
CA MET A 45 -26.31 14.02 -7.00
C MET A 45 -25.05 14.77 -6.57
N PHE A 46 -25.07 16.10 -6.70
CA PHE A 46 -24.04 16.96 -6.13
C PHE A 46 -24.09 16.93 -4.60
N MET A 47 -22.93 16.73 -3.96
CA MET A 47 -22.81 16.63 -2.50
C MET A 47 -23.05 17.99 -1.83
N ASP A 48 -23.68 18.05 -0.66
CA ASP A 48 -24.09 19.32 -0.04
C ASP A 48 -22.91 20.18 0.46
N GLU A 49 -21.86 19.54 0.97
CA GLU A 49 -20.74 20.15 1.69
C GLU A 49 -19.54 20.59 0.82
N THR A 50 -19.50 20.23 -0.47
CA THR A 50 -18.36 20.49 -1.35
C THR A 50 -18.79 21.09 -2.68
N VAL A 51 -18.00 21.98 -3.27
CA VAL A 51 -18.41 22.74 -4.47
C VAL A 51 -18.42 21.87 -5.73
N ASP A 52 -17.38 21.07 -5.98
CA ASP A 52 -17.17 20.41 -7.29
C ASP A 52 -17.08 18.87 -7.19
N ALA A 53 -18.09 18.24 -6.59
CA ALA A 53 -18.18 16.78 -6.50
C ALA A 53 -19.63 16.28 -6.49
N ARG A 54 -19.80 15.10 -7.09
CA ARG A 54 -21.05 14.31 -7.05
C ARG A 54 -20.80 12.97 -6.40
N GLU A 55 -21.85 12.32 -5.91
CA GLU A 55 -21.72 11.02 -5.25
C GLU A 55 -22.95 10.13 -5.43
N ALA A 56 -22.67 8.83 -5.53
CA ALA A 56 -23.50 7.77 -4.98
C ALA A 56 -22.58 6.63 -4.56
N ALA A 57 -22.87 6.00 -3.42
CA ALA A 57 -22.05 4.94 -2.85
C ALA A 57 -22.89 3.89 -2.12
N ASP A 58 -22.24 2.82 -1.67
CA ASP A 58 -22.83 1.78 -0.83
C ASP A 58 -24.10 1.16 -1.45
N PRO A 59 -24.07 0.73 -2.74
CA PRO A 59 -25.26 0.43 -3.49
C PRO A 59 -25.90 -0.91 -3.10
N VAL A 60 -27.23 -0.94 -3.09
CA VAL A 60 -28.02 -2.17 -3.00
C VAL A 60 -29.01 -2.24 -4.16
N ILE A 61 -28.91 -3.31 -4.95
CA ILE A 61 -29.90 -3.67 -5.97
C ILE A 61 -30.77 -4.81 -5.47
N VAL A 62 -32.09 -4.63 -5.54
CA VAL A 62 -33.09 -5.67 -5.24
C VAL A 62 -34.03 -5.84 -6.42
N LEU A 63 -34.23 -7.09 -6.86
CA LEU A 63 -35.31 -7.44 -7.78
C LEU A 63 -36.61 -7.59 -6.98
N PHE A 64 -37.60 -6.76 -7.29
CA PHE A 64 -38.92 -6.82 -6.65
C PHE A 64 -40.03 -6.76 -7.70
N LYS A 65 -40.84 -7.83 -7.73
CA LYS A 65 -41.74 -8.11 -8.86
C LYS A 65 -40.90 -8.20 -10.14
N ASP A 66 -41.23 -7.41 -11.16
CA ASP A 66 -40.56 -7.46 -12.47
C ASP A 66 -39.54 -6.32 -12.67
N ASP A 67 -39.18 -5.55 -11.63
CA ASP A 67 -38.27 -4.41 -11.73
C ASP A 67 -37.13 -4.49 -10.71
N TYR A 68 -35.96 -4.01 -11.11
CA TYR A 68 -34.82 -3.77 -10.24
C TYR A 68 -34.96 -2.41 -9.56
N TYR A 69 -34.55 -2.32 -8.31
CA TYR A 69 -34.48 -1.09 -7.54
C TYR A 69 -33.07 -0.91 -6.96
N LEU A 70 -32.42 0.21 -7.27
CA LEU A 70 -31.08 0.57 -6.82
C LEU A 70 -31.17 1.69 -5.77
N PHE A 71 -30.74 1.39 -4.55
CA PHE A 71 -30.58 2.35 -3.47
C PHE A 71 -29.09 2.63 -3.26
N ALA A 72 -28.72 3.87 -2.99
CA ALA A 72 -27.34 4.26 -2.72
C ALA A 72 -27.28 5.47 -1.78
N SER A 73 -26.21 5.57 -0.99
CA SER A 73 -25.89 6.71 -0.13
C SER A 73 -25.86 8.02 -0.92
N HIS A 74 -26.27 9.13 -0.28
CA HIS A 74 -26.16 10.50 -0.81
C HIS A 74 -26.78 10.74 -2.20
N SER A 75 -27.72 9.89 -2.61
CA SER A 75 -28.34 9.96 -3.92
C SER A 75 -29.58 10.87 -3.96
N GLY A 76 -30.20 11.20 -2.81
CA GLY A 76 -31.42 12.00 -2.75
C GLY A 76 -32.66 11.34 -3.40
N GLY A 77 -32.57 10.06 -3.76
CA GLY A 77 -33.60 9.28 -4.47
C GLY A 77 -33.13 7.84 -4.66
N TYR A 78 -33.87 7.04 -5.42
CA TYR A 78 -33.44 5.68 -5.79
C TYR A 78 -33.88 5.40 -7.21
N TRP A 79 -33.21 4.48 -7.90
CA TRP A 79 -33.50 4.20 -9.30
C TRP A 79 -34.31 2.93 -9.45
N THR A 80 -35.16 2.89 -10.47
CA THR A 80 -35.80 1.66 -10.93
C THR A 80 -35.39 1.35 -12.36
N SER A 81 -35.24 0.07 -12.68
CA SER A 81 -34.95 -0.36 -14.04
C SER A 81 -35.64 -1.69 -14.35
N PRO A 82 -36.23 -1.86 -15.54
CA PRO A 82 -36.74 -3.15 -15.97
C PRO A 82 -35.62 -4.11 -16.44
N ASP A 83 -34.43 -3.61 -16.74
CA ASP A 83 -33.41 -4.35 -17.52
C ASP A 83 -31.95 -4.11 -17.08
N LEU A 84 -31.71 -3.31 -16.04
CA LEU A 84 -30.39 -2.83 -15.57
C LEU A 84 -29.66 -1.90 -16.56
N ARG A 85 -30.34 -1.49 -17.63
CA ARG A 85 -29.81 -0.61 -18.69
C ARG A 85 -30.43 0.77 -18.57
N ASN A 86 -31.77 0.80 -18.53
CA ASN A 86 -32.55 2.02 -18.47
C ASN A 86 -32.95 2.29 -17.02
N TRP A 87 -32.37 3.33 -16.43
CA TRP A 87 -32.64 3.70 -15.03
C TRP A 87 -33.52 4.95 -14.96
N GLU A 88 -34.59 4.87 -14.17
CA GLU A 88 -35.47 6.00 -13.85
C GLU A 88 -35.30 6.37 -12.38
N LEU A 89 -34.97 7.63 -12.10
CA LEU A 89 -34.84 8.15 -10.73
C LEU A 89 -36.22 8.43 -10.12
N ILE A 90 -36.45 7.90 -8.91
CA ILE A 90 -37.62 8.14 -8.08
C ILE A 90 -37.22 8.98 -6.87
N ILE A 91 -37.88 10.13 -6.69
CA ILE A 91 -37.74 10.95 -5.48
C ILE A 91 -38.83 10.54 -4.48
N PRO A 92 -38.49 9.92 -3.35
CA PRO A 92 -39.49 9.40 -2.41
C PRO A 92 -40.21 10.48 -1.59
N THR A 93 -41.37 10.10 -1.07
CA THR A 93 -42.05 10.78 0.04
C THR A 93 -42.22 9.80 1.20
N GLY A 94 -41.96 10.25 2.43
CA GLY A 94 -42.04 9.39 3.63
C GLY A 94 -40.86 8.45 3.83
N LEU A 95 -39.73 8.68 3.15
CA LEU A 95 -38.48 7.93 3.31
C LEU A 95 -37.33 8.91 3.61
N ASN A 96 -36.54 8.63 4.64
CA ASN A 96 -35.30 9.37 4.87
C ASN A 96 -34.17 8.72 4.06
N ILE A 97 -33.95 9.19 2.84
CA ILE A 97 -33.00 8.60 1.87
C ILE A 97 -31.62 9.27 1.87
N ALA A 98 -31.42 10.33 2.67
CA ALA A 98 -30.18 11.10 2.66
C ALA A 98 -29.04 10.45 3.48
N ASN A 99 -29.34 9.45 4.30
CA ASN A 99 -28.35 8.81 5.17
C ASN A 99 -27.49 7.79 4.42
N TYR A 100 -26.36 7.41 5.02
CA TYR A 100 -25.41 6.43 4.50
C TYR A 100 -25.92 4.97 4.54
N ALA A 101 -25.32 4.15 3.69
CA ALA A 101 -25.40 2.69 3.59
C ALA A 101 -26.84 2.15 3.74
N PRO A 102 -27.65 2.20 2.67
CA PRO A 102 -28.99 1.63 2.68
C PRO A 102 -28.96 0.10 2.66
N ALA A 103 -29.87 -0.53 3.42
CA ALA A 103 -30.26 -1.92 3.25
C ALA A 103 -31.70 -2.00 2.73
N ALA A 104 -31.91 -2.88 1.76
CA ALA A 104 -33.23 -3.20 1.25
C ALA A 104 -33.44 -4.71 1.10
N VAL A 105 -34.65 -5.18 1.37
CA VAL A 105 -35.04 -6.58 1.15
C VAL A 105 -36.46 -6.66 0.61
N ALA A 106 -36.65 -7.51 -0.41
CA ALA A 106 -37.96 -7.90 -0.88
C ALA A 106 -38.51 -9.03 0.00
N MET A 107 -39.67 -8.79 0.63
CA MET A 107 -40.31 -9.81 1.45
C MET A 107 -41.82 -9.75 1.28
N ARG A 108 -42.41 -10.88 0.83
CA ARG A 108 -43.84 -11.00 0.51
C ARG A 108 -44.25 -10.01 -0.60
N ASP A 109 -45.21 -9.13 -0.32
CA ASP A 109 -45.78 -8.16 -1.25
C ASP A 109 -45.15 -6.76 -1.12
N SER A 110 -44.00 -6.63 -0.48
CA SER A 110 -43.39 -5.33 -0.18
C SER A 110 -41.87 -5.32 -0.16
N LEU A 111 -41.31 -4.15 -0.41
CA LEU A 111 -39.93 -3.78 -0.10
C LEU A 111 -39.86 -3.21 1.31
N PHE A 112 -38.79 -3.57 2.02
CA PHE A 112 -38.42 -3.01 3.30
C PHE A 112 -37.06 -2.33 3.18
N PHE A 113 -36.91 -1.19 3.86
CA PHE A 113 -35.72 -0.35 3.78
C PHE A 113 -35.30 0.16 5.16
N ILE A 114 -33.99 0.23 5.39
CA ILE A 114 -33.35 0.81 6.58
C ILE A 114 -31.99 1.41 6.16
N THR A 115 -31.47 2.37 6.91
CA THR A 115 -30.16 3.01 6.65
C THR A 115 -29.23 2.88 7.86
N SER A 116 -27.97 3.25 7.66
CA SER A 116 -26.94 3.36 8.71
C SER A 116 -27.20 4.54 9.67
N GLU A 117 -26.16 4.95 10.40
CA GLU A 117 -26.15 6.10 11.32
C GLU A 117 -27.08 5.95 12.54
N GLY A 118 -27.36 4.71 12.94
CA GLY A 118 -28.17 4.42 14.13
C GLY A 118 -29.65 4.78 13.96
N VAL A 119 -30.14 4.92 12.73
CA VAL A 119 -31.54 5.21 12.41
C VAL A 119 -32.43 4.07 12.90
N GLN A 120 -33.36 4.39 13.79
CA GLN A 120 -34.24 3.42 14.48
C GLN A 120 -35.59 3.24 13.77
N GLN A 121 -35.60 3.23 12.43
CA GLN A 121 -36.82 3.24 11.63
C GLN A 121 -36.69 2.34 10.40
N VAL A 122 -37.59 1.35 10.30
CA VAL A 122 -37.79 0.57 9.06
C VAL A 122 -38.90 1.21 8.24
N TYR A 123 -38.71 1.28 6.94
CA TYR A 123 -39.69 1.79 5.99
C TYR A 123 -40.21 0.65 5.12
N LYS A 124 -41.46 0.75 4.69
CA LYS A 124 -42.11 -0.26 3.86
C LYS A 124 -42.83 0.38 2.67
N THR A 125 -42.81 -0.27 1.52
CA THR A 125 -43.72 0.03 0.41
C THR A 125 -44.09 -1.22 -0.39
N GLY A 126 -45.34 -1.30 -0.85
CA GLY A 126 -45.80 -2.32 -1.81
C GLY A 126 -45.78 -1.84 -3.27
N ASP A 127 -45.53 -0.54 -3.47
CA ASP A 127 -45.52 0.14 -4.76
C ASP A 127 -44.37 1.16 -4.81
N PRO A 128 -43.12 0.69 -4.91
CA PRO A 128 -41.95 1.57 -4.93
C PRO A 128 -41.96 2.55 -6.12
N LYS A 129 -42.56 2.22 -7.26
CA LYS A 129 -42.68 3.17 -8.39
C LYS A 129 -43.47 4.43 -8.03
N SER A 130 -44.38 4.36 -7.06
CA SER A 130 -45.11 5.55 -6.57
C SER A 130 -44.26 6.51 -5.74
N GLY A 131 -43.07 6.09 -5.28
CA GLY A 131 -42.24 6.85 -4.36
C GLY A 131 -42.78 6.94 -2.93
N LYS A 132 -43.92 6.32 -2.60
CA LYS A 132 -44.57 6.47 -1.28
C LYS A 132 -44.15 5.36 -0.33
N TRP A 133 -43.58 5.76 0.81
CA TRP A 133 -43.14 4.86 1.87
C TRP A 133 -43.91 5.11 3.16
N VAL A 134 -44.09 4.06 3.96
CA VAL A 134 -44.72 4.14 5.29
C VAL A 134 -43.77 3.65 6.37
N ASN A 135 -43.84 4.29 7.54
CA ASN A 135 -43.06 3.90 8.71
C ASN A 135 -43.61 2.60 9.32
N MET A 136 -42.73 1.65 9.62
CA MET A 136 -42.99 0.48 10.45
C MET A 136 -42.67 0.78 11.94
N PRO A 137 -42.95 -0.13 12.89
CA PRO A 137 -42.52 0.05 14.29
C PRO A 137 -41.01 0.27 14.44
N ILE A 138 -40.61 0.93 15.54
CA ILE A 138 -39.21 1.28 15.86
C ILE A 138 -38.35 0.01 15.89
N ALA A 139 -37.28 0.01 15.10
CA ALA A 139 -36.25 -1.03 15.13
C ALA A 139 -35.03 -0.54 15.94
N LYS A 140 -34.08 -1.42 16.20
CA LYS A 140 -32.75 -1.01 16.68
C LYS A 140 -32.03 -0.21 15.58
N GLY A 141 -31.16 0.71 15.98
CA GLY A 141 -30.27 1.42 15.06
C GLY A 141 -29.04 0.58 14.74
N TYR A 142 -28.67 0.51 13.46
CA TYR A 142 -27.55 -0.28 12.97
C TYR A 142 -26.52 0.62 12.26
N GLN A 143 -25.29 0.13 12.12
CA GLN A 143 -24.24 0.74 11.29
C GLN A 143 -24.02 -0.19 10.10
N ASP A 144 -24.10 0.33 8.88
CA ASP A 144 -24.01 -0.41 7.62
C ASP A 144 -24.86 -1.68 7.62
N PRO A 145 -26.19 -1.53 7.79
CA PRO A 145 -27.09 -2.67 7.84
C PRO A 145 -27.07 -3.43 6.50
N ALA A 146 -27.24 -4.74 6.59
CA ALA A 146 -27.58 -5.61 5.48
C ALA A 146 -28.61 -6.65 5.91
N LEU A 147 -29.66 -6.78 5.10
CA LEU A 147 -30.78 -7.68 5.36
C LEU A 147 -30.69 -8.91 4.46
N PHE A 148 -30.82 -10.09 5.05
CA PHE A 148 -30.84 -11.36 4.34
C PHE A 148 -32.07 -12.17 4.72
N LEU A 149 -32.92 -12.48 3.74
CA LEU A 149 -34.05 -13.37 3.92
C LEU A 149 -33.66 -14.76 3.40
N ASP A 150 -33.59 -15.74 4.30
CA ASP A 150 -33.22 -17.11 3.96
C ASP A 150 -34.42 -17.88 3.35
N ASP A 151 -34.14 -19.00 2.70
CA ASP A 151 -35.13 -19.84 2.02
C ASP A 151 -36.16 -20.44 2.99
N ASP A 152 -35.83 -20.55 4.28
CA ASP A 152 -36.73 -20.99 5.34
C ASP A 152 -37.65 -19.88 5.88
N GLY A 153 -37.52 -18.66 5.34
CA GLY A 153 -38.32 -17.49 5.68
C GLY A 153 -37.84 -16.73 6.92
N ARG A 154 -36.69 -17.07 7.49
CA ARG A 154 -36.05 -16.32 8.58
C ARG A 154 -35.28 -15.14 8.03
N LEU A 155 -35.33 -14.03 8.77
CA LEU A 155 -34.70 -12.77 8.40
C LEU A 155 -33.49 -12.53 9.30
N TYR A 156 -32.38 -12.09 8.71
CA TYR A 156 -31.15 -11.80 9.42
C TYR A 156 -30.68 -10.37 9.13
N MET A 157 -30.08 -9.76 10.15
CA MET A 157 -29.40 -8.48 10.07
C MET A 157 -27.91 -8.71 10.27
N TYR A 158 -27.12 -8.19 9.33
CA TYR A 158 -25.67 -8.07 9.42
C TYR A 158 -25.33 -6.59 9.51
N HIS A 159 -24.44 -6.19 10.41
CA HIS A 159 -24.12 -4.77 10.59
C HIS A 159 -22.77 -4.59 11.27
N GLY A 160 -22.12 -3.45 11.05
CA GLY A 160 -20.86 -3.09 11.68
C GLY A 160 -20.00 -2.15 10.83
N LEU A 161 -19.32 -1.22 11.51
CA LEU A 161 -18.37 -0.27 10.93
C LEU A 161 -17.35 0.07 12.01
N ALA A 162 -16.13 -0.48 11.93
CA ALA A 162 -15.10 -0.25 12.94
C ALA A 162 -13.68 -0.54 12.45
N GLN A 163 -12.69 0.01 13.16
CA GLN A 163 -11.28 -0.41 13.06
C GLN A 163 -10.90 -1.49 14.08
N ASP A 164 -11.71 -1.64 15.15
CA ASP A 164 -11.42 -2.46 16.35
C ASP A 164 -12.64 -3.24 16.83
N ASN A 165 -12.37 -4.28 17.64
CA ASN A 165 -13.30 -5.33 18.06
C ASN A 165 -14.54 -4.85 18.84
N PRO A 166 -15.70 -5.51 18.65
CA PRO A 166 -16.10 -6.34 17.51
C PRO A 166 -16.58 -5.50 16.32
N ILE A 167 -16.20 -5.93 15.11
CA ILE A 167 -16.41 -5.11 13.91
C ILE A 167 -17.74 -5.46 13.24
N ILE A 168 -17.97 -6.72 12.82
CA ILE A 168 -19.22 -7.14 12.17
C ILE A 168 -20.01 -8.12 13.05
N TYR A 169 -21.32 -7.87 13.18
CA TYR A 169 -22.27 -8.67 13.95
C TYR A 169 -23.38 -9.24 13.06
N GLY A 170 -23.99 -10.33 13.53
CA GLY A 170 -25.19 -10.92 12.95
C GLY A 170 -26.26 -11.18 14.01
N VAL A 171 -27.53 -11.03 13.65
CA VAL A 171 -28.66 -11.38 14.51
C VAL A 171 -29.87 -11.76 13.67
N GLU A 172 -30.67 -12.71 14.16
CA GLU A 172 -31.96 -13.00 13.57
C GLU A 172 -32.98 -11.92 13.93
N LEU A 173 -33.85 -11.56 13.00
CA LEU A 173 -34.95 -10.62 13.20
C LEU A 173 -36.30 -11.31 13.04
N ASP A 174 -37.29 -10.87 13.81
CA ASP A 174 -38.68 -11.23 13.54
C ASP A 174 -39.13 -10.56 12.22
N PRO A 175 -39.57 -11.32 11.20
CA PRO A 175 -39.88 -10.81 9.86
C PRO A 175 -41.22 -10.04 9.78
N LYS A 176 -41.84 -9.71 10.92
CA LYS A 176 -43.03 -8.85 11.00
C LYS A 176 -42.73 -7.56 11.74
N THR A 177 -41.93 -7.63 12.79
CA THR A 177 -41.68 -6.52 13.71
C THR A 177 -40.26 -5.94 13.60
N PHE A 178 -39.34 -6.64 12.92
CA PHE A 178 -37.92 -6.29 12.81
C PHE A 178 -37.18 -6.19 14.17
N GLN A 179 -37.75 -6.78 15.22
CA GLN A 179 -37.08 -6.91 16.52
C GLN A 179 -36.09 -8.06 16.50
N GLU A 180 -34.97 -7.89 17.20
CA GLU A 180 -33.95 -8.93 17.36
C GLU A 180 -34.53 -10.16 18.09
N ILE A 181 -34.27 -11.35 17.53
CA ILE A 181 -34.53 -12.64 18.15
C ILE A 181 -33.20 -13.14 18.74
N GLY A 182 -33.08 -13.04 20.06
CA GLY A 182 -31.87 -13.46 20.78
C GLY A 182 -30.81 -12.35 20.88
N SER A 183 -29.57 -12.74 21.09
CA SER A 183 -28.43 -11.82 21.21
C SER A 183 -27.63 -11.76 19.91
N GLN A 184 -27.05 -10.60 19.62
CA GLN A 184 -26.14 -10.45 18.48
C GLN A 184 -24.93 -11.38 18.63
N VAL A 185 -24.53 -12.00 17.52
CA VAL A 185 -23.35 -12.86 17.40
C VAL A 185 -22.25 -12.04 16.73
N VAL A 186 -21.04 -12.07 17.28
CA VAL A 186 -19.86 -11.50 16.63
C VAL A 186 -19.45 -12.43 15.48
N LEU A 187 -19.48 -11.92 14.25
CA LEU A 187 -19.13 -12.70 13.06
C LEU A 187 -17.69 -12.45 12.62
N ILE A 188 -17.24 -11.19 12.73
CA ILE A 188 -15.85 -10.80 12.50
C ILE A 188 -15.36 -10.04 13.74
N ALA A 189 -14.39 -10.63 14.43
CA ALA A 189 -13.80 -10.13 15.67
C ALA A 189 -12.37 -9.56 15.44
N GLY A 190 -11.95 -8.66 16.34
CA GLY A 190 -10.58 -8.12 16.39
C GLY A 190 -10.42 -6.73 15.78
N SER A 191 -9.21 -6.16 15.81
CA SER A 191 -8.76 -5.22 14.78
C SER A 191 -8.51 -6.07 13.53
N GLY A 192 -8.91 -5.63 12.32
CA GLY A 192 -8.77 -6.43 11.08
C GLY A 192 -7.45 -7.19 10.99
N LYS A 193 -7.43 -8.35 10.33
CA LYS A 193 -6.25 -9.21 10.31
C LYS A 193 -5.19 -8.72 9.31
N TYR A 194 -5.00 -7.41 9.20
CA TYR A 194 -4.12 -6.75 8.22
C TYR A 194 -2.68 -7.29 8.26
N ALA A 195 -2.17 -7.68 9.44
CA ALA A 195 -0.87 -8.34 9.62
C ALA A 195 -0.74 -9.65 8.80
N THR A 196 -1.87 -10.27 8.46
CA THR A 196 -1.95 -11.49 7.65
C THR A 196 -2.69 -11.30 6.33
N HIS A 197 -3.67 -10.40 6.25
CA HIS A 197 -4.48 -10.15 5.06
C HIS A 197 -3.97 -8.89 4.35
N GLY A 198 -3.13 -9.02 3.33
CA GLY A 198 -2.43 -7.87 2.73
C GLY A 198 -3.36 -6.83 2.11
N TRP A 199 -4.48 -7.27 1.52
CA TRP A 199 -5.46 -6.38 0.89
C TRP A 199 -6.25 -5.52 1.90
N GLU A 200 -6.23 -5.87 3.20
CA GLU A 200 -6.80 -5.06 4.28
C GLU A 200 -5.88 -3.89 4.72
N ARG A 201 -4.74 -3.67 4.06
CA ARG A 201 -3.84 -2.55 4.39
C ARG A 201 -4.26 -1.24 3.71
N ARG A 202 -4.27 -0.14 4.45
CA ARG A 202 -4.53 1.22 3.92
C ARG A 202 -3.31 1.81 3.18
N GLY A 203 -3.59 2.65 2.19
CA GLY A 203 -2.61 3.51 1.50
C GLY A 203 -2.38 3.17 0.01
N GLU A 204 -2.32 4.19 -0.85
CA GLU A 204 -1.85 4.04 -2.24
C GLU A 204 -0.32 4.17 -2.30
N GLY A 205 0.40 3.08 -2.49
CA GLY A 205 1.77 3.10 -3.04
C GLY A 205 2.94 3.70 -2.23
N VAL A 206 2.81 4.56 -1.19
CA VAL A 206 4.00 5.13 -0.49
C VAL A 206 3.76 5.47 1.02
N VAL A 207 4.68 4.97 1.87
CA VAL A 207 5.20 5.51 3.16
C VAL A 207 4.21 5.99 4.23
N PHE A 208 3.79 5.06 5.09
CA PHE A 208 3.78 5.28 6.54
C PHE A 208 4.38 4.03 7.22
N GLU A 209 5.30 4.22 8.17
CA GLU A 209 5.95 3.16 8.97
C GLU A 209 5.02 2.49 10.00
N SER A 210 3.71 2.62 9.85
CA SER A 210 2.77 1.87 10.69
C SER A 210 1.73 1.17 9.83
N ASP A 211 1.55 -0.13 10.07
CA ASP A 211 0.37 -0.85 9.63
C ASP A 211 -0.88 -0.15 10.22
N ILE A 212 -1.48 0.78 9.47
CA ILE A 212 -2.71 1.46 9.89
C ILE A 212 -3.86 0.47 9.72
N ARG A 213 -4.62 0.26 10.81
CA ARG A 213 -5.76 -0.66 10.87
C ARG A 213 -6.81 -0.32 9.78
N PRO A 214 -7.36 -1.32 9.06
CA PRO A 214 -8.44 -1.10 8.09
C PRO A 214 -9.69 -0.54 8.77
N TRP A 215 -10.53 0.12 7.98
CA TRP A 215 -11.96 0.20 8.28
C TRP A 215 -12.56 -1.08 7.70
N ILE A 216 -13.22 -1.88 8.55
CA ILE A 216 -14.02 -3.00 8.10
C ILE A 216 -15.49 -2.63 8.26
N GLU A 217 -16.24 -2.78 7.18
CA GLU A 217 -17.63 -2.33 7.07
C GLU A 217 -18.38 -3.10 5.96
N GLY A 218 -19.56 -2.61 5.54
CA GLY A 218 -20.23 -3.07 4.30
C GLY A 218 -20.53 -4.57 4.26
N ALA A 219 -21.01 -5.15 5.37
CA ALA A 219 -21.33 -6.57 5.43
C ALA A 219 -22.43 -6.94 4.41
N TRP A 220 -22.27 -8.05 3.69
CA TRP A 220 -23.30 -8.54 2.76
C TRP A 220 -23.35 -10.07 2.76
N MET A 221 -24.54 -10.65 2.75
CA MET A 221 -24.73 -12.10 2.82
C MET A 221 -25.27 -12.65 1.50
N ASN A 222 -24.60 -13.67 0.98
CA ASN A 222 -25.11 -14.52 -0.11
C ASN A 222 -25.21 -15.96 0.34
N LYS A 223 -26.17 -16.70 -0.22
CA LYS A 223 -26.29 -18.15 -0.06
C LYS A 223 -26.27 -18.81 -1.44
N GLU A 224 -25.51 -19.89 -1.56
CA GLU A 224 -25.50 -20.77 -2.74
C GLU A 224 -25.11 -22.18 -2.27
N ASN A 225 -25.80 -23.21 -2.77
CA ASN A 225 -25.55 -24.62 -2.43
C ASN A 225 -25.42 -24.90 -0.91
N ASP A 226 -26.35 -24.37 -0.12
CA ASP A 226 -26.40 -24.49 1.35
C ASP A 226 -25.16 -23.92 2.09
N LYS A 227 -24.35 -23.12 1.41
CA LYS A 227 -23.24 -22.36 2.01
C LYS A 227 -23.58 -20.88 2.10
N TYR A 228 -23.13 -20.26 3.17
CA TYR A 228 -23.32 -18.84 3.47
C TYR A 228 -22.00 -18.08 3.29
N TYR A 229 -22.02 -17.05 2.47
CA TYR A 229 -20.87 -16.23 2.08
C TYR A 229 -21.07 -14.83 2.67
N LEU A 230 -20.41 -14.55 3.78
CA LEU A 230 -20.37 -13.22 4.40
C LEU A 230 -19.26 -12.39 3.74
N LYS A 231 -19.65 -11.49 2.83
CA LYS A 231 -18.76 -10.45 2.30
C LYS A 231 -18.62 -9.31 3.30
N TYR A 232 -17.45 -8.65 3.29
CA TYR A 232 -17.16 -7.44 4.06
C TYR A 232 -16.14 -6.58 3.32
N SER A 233 -16.17 -5.27 3.54
CA SER A 233 -15.36 -4.29 2.82
C SER A 233 -14.15 -3.81 3.61
N ALA A 234 -13.02 -3.58 2.93
CA ALA A 234 -11.78 -3.01 3.48
C ALA A 234 -10.93 -2.42 2.32
N PRO A 235 -9.90 -1.58 2.57
CA PRO A 235 -9.42 -1.08 3.86
C PRO A 235 -9.96 0.31 4.25
N GLY A 236 -10.68 0.97 3.34
CA GLY A 236 -11.33 2.28 3.47
C GLY A 236 -11.72 2.81 2.09
N THR A 237 -12.90 3.44 1.98
CA THR A 237 -13.53 3.82 0.69
C THR A 237 -12.75 4.89 -0.09
N GLU A 238 -11.83 5.60 0.56
CA GLU A 238 -10.96 6.61 -0.06
C GLU A 238 -9.83 6.02 -0.92
N TRP A 239 -9.57 4.71 -0.84
CA TRP A 239 -8.42 4.06 -1.49
C TRP A 239 -8.83 3.27 -2.74
N LYS A 240 -8.00 3.33 -3.80
CA LYS A 240 -8.18 2.51 -5.02
C LYS A 240 -8.33 1.01 -4.78
N THR A 241 -7.76 0.49 -3.69
CA THR A 241 -7.81 -0.93 -3.31
C THR A 241 -9.08 -1.35 -2.57
N TYR A 242 -10.02 -0.43 -2.34
CA TYR A 242 -11.26 -0.72 -1.62
C TYR A 242 -12.06 -1.83 -2.30
N SER A 243 -12.23 -2.95 -1.59
CA SER A 243 -12.74 -4.21 -2.13
C SER A 243 -13.44 -5.02 -1.05
N ASN A 244 -14.04 -6.16 -1.42
CA ASN A 244 -14.62 -7.09 -0.47
C ASN A 244 -13.79 -8.37 -0.31
N GLY A 245 -13.67 -8.84 0.93
CA GLY A 245 -13.25 -10.20 1.27
C GLY A 245 -14.45 -11.05 1.63
N VAL A 246 -14.24 -12.36 1.82
CA VAL A 246 -15.33 -13.29 2.15
C VAL A 246 -14.97 -14.26 3.26
N TYR A 247 -15.93 -14.49 4.14
CA TYR A 247 -15.95 -15.61 5.08
C TYR A 247 -17.07 -16.58 4.71
N VAL A 248 -16.85 -17.89 4.88
CA VAL A 248 -17.80 -18.95 4.49
C VAL A 248 -18.26 -19.76 5.70
N ALA A 249 -19.53 -20.13 5.76
CA ALA A 249 -20.11 -20.96 6.83
C ALA A 249 -21.21 -21.91 6.31
N ASP A 250 -21.57 -22.89 7.15
CA ASP A 250 -22.72 -23.80 6.95
C ASP A 250 -24.02 -23.26 7.57
N SER A 251 -23.99 -22.08 8.19
CA SER A 251 -25.11 -21.49 8.92
C SER A 251 -25.07 -19.96 8.81
N PRO A 252 -26.23 -19.27 8.79
CA PRO A 252 -26.31 -17.82 8.57
C PRO A 252 -25.61 -16.99 9.64
N LEU A 253 -25.40 -17.54 10.85
CA LEU A 253 -24.69 -16.89 11.96
C LEU A 253 -23.36 -17.58 12.30
N GLY A 254 -22.82 -18.36 11.37
CA GLY A 254 -21.53 -19.02 11.51
C GLY A 254 -21.57 -20.36 12.26
N PRO A 255 -20.41 -20.86 12.72
CA PRO A 255 -19.11 -20.18 12.68
C PRO A 255 -18.59 -19.97 11.25
N PHE A 256 -17.95 -18.83 11.04
CA PHE A 256 -17.41 -18.39 9.75
C PHE A 256 -15.91 -18.68 9.63
N GLU A 257 -15.47 -19.16 8.47
CA GLU A 257 -14.06 -19.39 8.13
C GLU A 257 -13.61 -18.40 7.04
N TYR A 258 -12.43 -17.80 7.20
CA TYR A 258 -11.89 -16.86 6.22
C TYR A 258 -11.51 -17.58 4.94
N ALA A 259 -11.92 -17.04 3.80
CA ALA A 259 -11.59 -17.62 2.52
C ALA A 259 -10.20 -17.13 2.04
N PRO A 260 -9.21 -18.02 1.86
CA PRO A 260 -7.83 -17.62 1.54
C PRO A 260 -7.67 -16.97 0.16
N TYR A 261 -8.65 -17.15 -0.73
CA TYR A 261 -8.72 -16.52 -2.05
C TYR A 261 -9.21 -15.06 -2.02
N SER A 262 -9.61 -14.53 -0.85
CA SER A 262 -9.95 -13.10 -0.70
C SER A 262 -8.76 -12.20 -1.06
N PRO A 263 -9.00 -11.01 -1.67
CA PRO A 263 -10.31 -10.39 -1.93
C PRO A 263 -11.04 -10.99 -3.14
N VAL A 264 -12.34 -10.68 -3.27
CA VAL A 264 -13.23 -11.18 -4.35
C VAL A 264 -13.77 -10.07 -5.26
N ASP A 265 -14.10 -8.89 -4.73
CA ASP A 265 -14.60 -7.74 -5.51
C ASP A 265 -13.48 -6.69 -5.68
N PHE A 266 -12.46 -7.04 -6.47
CA PHE A 266 -11.17 -6.33 -6.48
C PHE A 266 -10.82 -5.72 -7.84
N LYS A 267 -10.81 -4.39 -7.95
CA LYS A 267 -10.33 -3.62 -9.12
C LYS A 267 -9.40 -2.47 -8.68
N PRO A 268 -8.10 -2.73 -8.44
CA PRO A 268 -7.19 -1.75 -7.84
C PRO A 268 -6.55 -0.75 -8.83
N THR A 269 -6.69 -0.98 -10.13
CA THR A 269 -6.02 -0.24 -11.23
C THR A 269 -6.92 -0.13 -12.45
N GLY A 270 -6.49 0.60 -13.49
CA GLY A 270 -7.29 0.98 -14.67
C GLY A 270 -7.84 2.40 -14.55
N PHE A 271 -8.76 2.77 -15.45
CA PHE A 271 -9.39 4.09 -15.52
C PHE A 271 -10.10 4.45 -14.23
N VAL A 272 -10.88 3.51 -13.67
CA VAL A 272 -11.59 3.66 -12.40
C VAL A 272 -11.33 2.44 -11.51
N SER A 273 -11.27 2.66 -10.19
CA SER A 273 -10.87 1.63 -9.21
C SER A 273 -11.82 1.56 -8.02
N GLY A 274 -11.70 0.48 -7.25
CA GLY A 274 -12.55 0.15 -6.11
C GLY A 274 -13.30 -1.16 -6.34
N GLY A 275 -14.56 -1.22 -5.88
CA GLY A 275 -15.43 -2.39 -5.96
C GLY A 275 -15.88 -2.93 -4.60
N GLY A 276 -15.38 -2.38 -3.49
CA GLY A 276 -15.87 -2.67 -2.14
C GLY A 276 -17.24 -2.06 -1.84
N HIS A 277 -17.86 -2.47 -0.74
CA HIS A 277 -19.16 -2.03 -0.19
C HIS A 277 -20.27 -1.91 -1.23
N GLY A 278 -21.13 -2.92 -1.24
CA GLY A 278 -22.32 -2.98 -2.08
C GLY A 278 -22.98 -4.35 -1.98
N ALA A 279 -23.81 -4.69 -2.96
CA ALA A 279 -24.64 -5.88 -2.93
C ALA A 279 -24.30 -6.85 -4.07
N THR A 280 -24.32 -8.14 -3.77
CA THR A 280 -24.34 -9.20 -4.80
C THR A 280 -25.75 -9.78 -4.89
N PHE A 281 -26.35 -9.73 -6.09
CA PHE A 281 -27.76 -10.08 -6.34
C PHE A 281 -27.90 -10.98 -7.58
N LYS A 282 -29.04 -11.65 -7.72
CA LYS A 282 -29.38 -12.41 -8.93
C LYS A 282 -30.15 -11.53 -9.92
N ASP A 283 -29.78 -11.59 -11.20
CA ASP A 283 -30.59 -11.05 -12.27
C ASP A 283 -31.82 -11.95 -12.57
N LYS A 284 -32.65 -11.53 -13.53
CA LYS A 284 -33.86 -12.26 -13.97
C LYS A 284 -33.57 -13.63 -14.58
N ASP A 285 -32.34 -13.86 -15.04
CA ASP A 285 -31.89 -15.15 -15.59
C ASP A 285 -31.17 -16.01 -14.53
N GLY A 286 -31.13 -15.53 -13.28
CA GLY A 286 -30.53 -16.22 -12.14
C GLY A 286 -29.01 -16.09 -12.06
N GLN A 287 -28.37 -15.29 -12.91
CA GLN A 287 -26.94 -15.03 -12.87
C GLN A 287 -26.61 -14.02 -11.77
N TYR A 288 -25.48 -14.20 -11.08
CA TYR A 288 -25.08 -13.28 -10.03
C TYR A 288 -24.31 -12.08 -10.58
N TRP A 289 -24.60 -10.91 -10.01
CA TRP A 289 -23.92 -9.65 -10.30
C TRP A 289 -23.61 -8.93 -9.00
N HIS A 290 -22.48 -8.24 -8.97
CA HIS A 290 -22.07 -7.36 -7.88
C HIS A 290 -22.22 -5.90 -8.33
N VAL A 291 -22.97 -5.12 -7.55
CA VAL A 291 -22.93 -3.66 -7.62
C VAL A 291 -22.06 -3.16 -6.47
N GLY A 292 -21.06 -2.34 -6.78
CA GLY A 292 -20.04 -1.94 -5.80
C GLY A 292 -19.62 -0.48 -5.91
N THR A 293 -18.97 0.02 -4.86
CA THR A 293 -18.52 1.41 -4.74
C THR A 293 -17.14 1.61 -5.35
N LEU A 294 -17.05 2.54 -6.30
CA LEU A 294 -15.83 2.99 -6.95
C LEU A 294 -15.38 4.33 -6.38
N THR A 295 -14.06 4.56 -6.34
CA THR A 295 -13.48 5.82 -5.84
C THR A 295 -12.98 6.69 -6.99
N ILE A 296 -13.32 7.97 -6.93
CA ILE A 296 -12.67 9.05 -7.70
C ILE A 296 -12.15 10.15 -6.76
N SER A 297 -11.94 9.79 -5.49
CA SER A 297 -11.48 10.66 -4.43
C SER A 297 -10.12 11.27 -4.74
N THR A 298 -9.99 12.57 -4.53
CA THR A 298 -8.74 13.32 -4.76
C THR A 298 -8.40 14.23 -3.59
N PRO A 299 -7.13 14.25 -3.14
CA PRO A 299 -6.66 15.27 -2.20
C PRO A 299 -6.90 16.67 -2.77
N GLY A 300 -7.66 17.50 -2.07
CA GLY A 300 -7.96 18.88 -2.47
C GLY A 300 -9.33 19.12 -3.13
N LYS A 301 -10.08 18.08 -3.52
CA LYS A 301 -11.52 18.20 -3.87
C LYS A 301 -12.42 17.59 -2.80
N HIS A 302 -12.56 16.28 -2.80
CA HIS A 302 -13.32 15.54 -1.79
C HIS A 302 -12.74 14.13 -1.64
N ILE A 303 -12.59 13.69 -0.39
CA ILE A 303 -11.96 12.40 -0.06
C ILE A 303 -12.92 11.21 -0.16
N PHE A 304 -14.22 11.47 -0.37
CA PHE A 304 -15.26 10.46 -0.57
C PHE A 304 -16.04 10.70 -1.87
N GLU A 305 -15.42 11.23 -2.94
CA GLU A 305 -16.12 11.32 -4.23
C GLU A 305 -16.19 9.92 -4.87
N ARG A 306 -17.40 9.38 -5.07
CA ARG A 306 -17.63 7.96 -5.39
C ARG A 306 -18.64 7.73 -6.53
N ARG A 307 -18.51 6.60 -7.22
CA ARG A 307 -19.37 6.14 -8.33
C ARG A 307 -19.75 4.68 -8.14
N LEU A 308 -20.66 4.15 -8.97
CA LEU A 308 -21.11 2.76 -8.88
C LEU A 308 -20.56 1.92 -10.04
N SER A 309 -20.32 0.65 -9.75
CA SER A 309 -19.90 -0.39 -10.71
C SER A 309 -20.93 -1.50 -10.82
N LEU A 310 -20.88 -2.25 -11.92
CA LEU A 310 -21.57 -3.53 -12.08
C LEU A 310 -20.58 -4.57 -12.63
N TYR A 311 -20.43 -5.71 -11.94
CA TYR A 311 -19.54 -6.82 -12.31
C TYR A 311 -20.26 -8.18 -12.23
N PRO A 312 -20.00 -9.14 -13.12
CA PRO A 312 -20.55 -10.48 -13.02
C PRO A 312 -19.86 -11.29 -11.92
N VAL A 313 -20.63 -12.15 -11.25
CA VAL A 313 -20.19 -13.00 -10.14
C VAL A 313 -20.54 -14.45 -10.45
N GLY A 314 -19.64 -15.36 -10.07
CA GLY A 314 -19.82 -16.80 -10.24
C GLY A 314 -19.27 -17.58 -9.06
N PHE A 315 -19.55 -18.89 -9.08
CA PHE A 315 -19.04 -19.85 -8.11
C PHE A 315 -18.29 -20.93 -8.89
N ASP A 316 -17.05 -21.23 -8.48
CA ASP A 316 -16.28 -22.33 -9.08
C ASP A 316 -16.75 -23.71 -8.57
N ALA A 317 -16.16 -24.78 -9.10
CA ALA A 317 -16.51 -26.15 -8.73
C ALA A 317 -16.19 -26.51 -7.25
N ASP A 318 -15.30 -25.75 -6.60
CA ASP A 318 -14.97 -25.90 -5.18
C ASP A 318 -15.87 -25.04 -4.28
N GLY A 319 -16.80 -24.29 -4.87
CA GLY A 319 -17.69 -23.37 -4.19
C GLY A 319 -17.04 -22.05 -3.81
N HIS A 320 -15.94 -21.65 -4.45
CA HIS A 320 -15.38 -20.31 -4.26
C HIS A 320 -16.19 -19.28 -5.04
N ILE A 321 -16.65 -18.25 -4.35
CA ILE A 321 -17.25 -17.07 -4.99
C ILE A 321 -16.15 -16.21 -5.63
N ARG A 322 -16.38 -15.76 -6.86
CA ARG A 322 -15.45 -14.89 -7.58
C ARG A 322 -16.20 -13.85 -8.40
N THR A 323 -15.58 -12.68 -8.56
CA THR A 323 -16.11 -11.58 -9.38
C THR A 323 -15.15 -11.33 -10.52
N ASN A 324 -15.65 -11.23 -11.74
CA ASN A 324 -14.80 -10.90 -12.88
C ASN A 324 -14.73 -9.38 -13.05
N THR A 325 -13.61 -8.81 -12.60
CA THR A 325 -13.26 -7.39 -12.77
C THR A 325 -12.23 -7.17 -13.88
N ASP A 326 -11.86 -8.23 -14.61
CA ASP A 326 -10.92 -8.15 -15.72
C ASP A 326 -11.50 -7.29 -16.84
N PHE A 327 -10.73 -6.32 -17.32
CA PHE A 327 -11.23 -5.25 -18.19
C PHE A 327 -12.53 -4.58 -17.67
N GLY A 328 -12.75 -4.56 -16.35
CA GLY A 328 -14.03 -4.19 -15.75
C GLY A 328 -14.48 -2.75 -15.98
N ASP A 329 -13.59 -1.89 -16.46
CA ASP A 329 -13.79 -0.50 -16.89
C ASP A 329 -13.63 -0.31 -18.41
N TYR A 330 -13.73 -1.39 -19.18
CA TYR A 330 -13.88 -1.41 -20.63
C TYR A 330 -15.32 -1.82 -20.99
N PRO A 331 -15.71 -1.81 -22.28
CA PRO A 331 -17.01 -2.32 -22.71
C PRO A 331 -17.28 -3.77 -22.27
N GLN A 332 -18.35 -3.93 -21.48
CA GLN A 332 -18.85 -5.18 -20.92
C GLN A 332 -20.27 -5.46 -21.44
N TYR A 333 -20.68 -6.72 -21.56
CA TYR A 333 -22.07 -7.05 -21.91
C TYR A 333 -23.05 -6.85 -20.76
N TYR A 334 -24.22 -6.28 -21.05
CA TYR A 334 -25.29 -6.15 -20.07
C TYR A 334 -25.82 -7.53 -19.60
N PRO A 335 -26.42 -7.61 -18.41
CA PRO A 335 -27.18 -8.77 -17.95
C PRO A 335 -28.18 -9.28 -18.99
N GLY A 336 -28.26 -10.62 -19.12
CA GLY A 336 -29.10 -11.33 -20.08
C GLY A 336 -28.60 -11.37 -21.54
N VAL A 337 -27.46 -10.74 -21.88
CA VAL A 337 -26.89 -10.81 -23.24
C VAL A 337 -26.05 -12.08 -23.44
N LYS A 338 -25.19 -12.40 -22.47
CA LYS A 338 -24.35 -13.60 -22.48
C LYS A 338 -24.89 -14.63 -21.50
N ALA A 339 -24.86 -15.89 -21.90
CA ALA A 339 -25.29 -16.99 -21.04
C ALA A 339 -24.32 -17.26 -19.89
N ASN A 340 -23.03 -16.99 -20.10
CA ASN A 340 -21.97 -17.18 -19.11
C ASN A 340 -21.21 -15.86 -18.89
N PRO A 341 -21.81 -14.88 -18.20
CA PRO A 341 -21.20 -13.57 -18.05
C PRO A 341 -19.91 -13.64 -17.21
N ILE A 342 -19.72 -14.61 -16.32
CA ILE A 342 -18.46 -14.64 -15.53
C ILE A 342 -17.21 -14.91 -16.40
N GLU A 343 -17.34 -15.58 -17.55
CA GLU A 343 -16.21 -15.84 -18.47
C GLU A 343 -16.25 -14.97 -19.74
N GLU A 344 -17.42 -14.52 -20.19
CA GLU A 344 -17.63 -13.96 -21.53
C GLU A 344 -18.09 -12.49 -21.53
N ASN A 345 -17.87 -11.75 -20.43
CA ASN A 345 -18.42 -10.39 -20.29
C ASN A 345 -17.70 -9.32 -21.09
N PHE A 346 -16.37 -9.44 -21.25
CA PHE A 346 -15.59 -8.45 -21.99
C PHE A 346 -15.97 -8.47 -23.48
N ALA A 347 -16.32 -7.31 -24.03
CA ALA A 347 -16.81 -7.21 -25.40
C ALA A 347 -15.70 -7.24 -26.47
N GLY A 348 -14.42 -7.29 -26.08
CA GLY A 348 -13.27 -7.33 -27.00
C GLY A 348 -12.87 -5.96 -27.57
N MET A 349 -13.60 -4.88 -27.24
CA MET A 349 -13.33 -3.54 -27.73
C MET A 349 -12.15 -2.92 -26.99
N MET A 350 -11.08 -2.56 -27.69
CA MET A 350 -9.86 -1.99 -27.11
C MET A 350 -9.91 -0.47 -27.04
N LEU A 351 -9.18 0.11 -26.10
CA LEU A 351 -9.08 1.56 -25.93
C LEU A 351 -8.13 2.16 -26.97
N LEU A 352 -8.64 3.06 -27.80
CA LEU A 352 -7.93 3.70 -28.90
C LEU A 352 -7.41 5.09 -28.56
N SER A 353 -7.85 5.67 -27.45
CA SER A 353 -7.58 7.06 -27.09
C SER A 353 -6.37 7.26 -26.18
N HIS A 354 -5.85 6.21 -25.54
CA HIS A 354 -4.77 6.34 -24.56
C HIS A 354 -3.51 6.97 -25.18
N LYS A 355 -3.05 8.06 -24.56
CA LYS A 355 -1.87 8.86 -24.97
C LYS A 355 -1.84 9.22 -26.46
N LYS A 356 -3.00 9.41 -27.07
CA LYS A 356 -3.12 9.93 -28.43
C LYS A 356 -2.96 11.45 -28.44
N PHE A 357 -2.66 11.98 -29.63
CA PHE A 357 -2.57 13.42 -29.79
C PHE A 357 -3.94 14.03 -29.57
N ILE A 358 -3.97 15.10 -28.79
CA ILE A 358 -5.20 15.75 -28.43
C ILE A 358 -5.04 17.26 -28.49
N GLN A 359 -6.07 17.92 -29.00
CA GLN A 359 -6.18 19.38 -29.08
C GLN A 359 -7.49 19.82 -28.46
N ALA A 360 -7.51 21.04 -27.96
CA ALA A 360 -8.71 21.66 -27.43
C ALA A 360 -8.88 23.08 -27.97
N SER A 361 -10.11 23.59 -27.94
CA SER A 361 -10.43 24.99 -28.19
C SER A 361 -9.71 25.93 -27.22
N SER A 362 -9.61 25.51 -25.95
CA SER A 362 -8.94 26.23 -24.89
C SER A 362 -8.53 25.26 -23.76
N SER A 363 -7.68 25.69 -22.85
CA SER A 363 -7.31 24.89 -21.67
C SER A 363 -7.05 25.80 -20.48
N LEU A 364 -7.61 25.43 -19.33
CA LEU A 364 -7.32 26.05 -18.06
C LEU A 364 -5.94 25.61 -17.56
N GLU A 365 -5.18 26.53 -16.97
CA GLU A 365 -3.87 26.23 -16.38
C GLU A 365 -3.97 25.09 -15.36
N GLY A 366 -3.12 24.06 -15.51
CA GLY A 366 -3.13 22.84 -14.68
C GLY A 366 -4.13 21.76 -15.10
N TYR A 367 -4.94 21.99 -16.14
CA TYR A 367 -5.97 21.06 -16.65
C TYR A 367 -5.87 20.89 -18.17
N GLY A 368 -4.68 20.52 -18.66
CA GLY A 368 -4.39 20.35 -20.08
C GLY A 368 -5.16 19.20 -20.74
N PRO A 369 -5.29 19.20 -22.08
CA PRO A 369 -6.09 18.22 -22.81
C PRO A 369 -5.54 16.79 -22.68
N GLU A 370 -4.26 16.61 -22.40
CA GLU A 370 -3.62 15.32 -22.13
C GLU A 370 -4.27 14.53 -20.99
N ASN A 371 -4.85 15.23 -20.00
CA ASN A 371 -5.55 14.61 -18.87
C ASN A 371 -6.87 13.91 -19.27
N ALA A 372 -7.37 14.10 -20.49
CA ALA A 372 -8.58 13.42 -20.95
C ALA A 372 -8.28 12.06 -21.63
N VAL A 373 -7.00 11.71 -21.76
CA VAL A 373 -6.50 10.51 -22.47
C VAL A 373 -5.39 9.77 -21.70
N ASP A 374 -5.27 10.02 -20.39
CA ASP A 374 -4.25 9.44 -19.51
C ASP A 374 -4.71 8.15 -18.79
N GLU A 375 -5.98 7.76 -18.96
CA GLU A 375 -6.63 6.66 -18.23
C GLU A 375 -6.58 6.79 -16.70
N GLU A 376 -6.71 8.02 -16.16
CA GLU A 376 -6.88 8.28 -14.74
C GLU A 376 -8.14 9.13 -14.49
N ILE A 377 -9.23 8.55 -14.01
CA ILE A 377 -10.51 9.28 -13.81
C ILE A 377 -10.41 10.46 -12.80
N ARG A 378 -9.34 10.47 -11.97
CA ARG A 378 -9.11 11.50 -10.96
C ARG A 378 -8.47 12.77 -11.51
N THR A 379 -7.87 12.72 -12.69
CA THR A 379 -7.42 13.88 -13.47
C THR A 379 -8.49 14.27 -14.49
N TYR A 380 -8.38 15.46 -15.09
CA TYR A 380 -9.28 15.91 -16.15
C TYR A 380 -8.73 17.12 -16.90
N TRP A 381 -9.19 17.27 -18.14
CA TRP A 381 -9.08 18.50 -18.91
C TRP A 381 -10.23 19.47 -18.56
N SER A 382 -9.97 20.77 -18.59
CA SER A 382 -10.99 21.81 -18.51
C SER A 382 -10.74 22.90 -19.55
N ALA A 383 -11.78 23.28 -20.28
CA ALA A 383 -11.81 24.53 -21.04
C ALA A 383 -11.72 25.76 -20.11
N LEU A 384 -11.57 26.96 -20.70
CA LEU A 384 -11.55 28.23 -19.96
C LEU A 384 -12.95 28.67 -19.47
N SER A 385 -14.02 28.11 -20.04
CA SER A 385 -15.41 28.38 -19.66
C SER A 385 -16.32 27.18 -19.97
N GLY A 386 -17.63 27.35 -19.78
CA GLY A 386 -18.67 26.40 -20.18
C GLY A 386 -19.43 26.82 -21.45
N ASP A 387 -18.87 27.75 -22.23
CA ASP A 387 -19.55 28.34 -23.38
C ASP A 387 -19.70 27.35 -24.56
N ALA A 388 -20.70 27.60 -25.39
CA ALA A 388 -20.94 26.79 -26.59
C ALA A 388 -19.77 26.90 -27.58
N ASN A 389 -19.48 25.79 -28.27
CA ASN A 389 -18.39 25.59 -29.23
C ASN A 389 -16.99 25.43 -28.63
N GLU A 390 -16.85 25.31 -27.31
CA GLU A 390 -15.64 24.72 -26.73
C GLU A 390 -15.57 23.23 -27.14
N TRP A 391 -14.40 22.72 -27.51
CA TRP A 391 -14.23 21.38 -28.06
C TRP A 391 -12.91 20.73 -27.65
N LEU A 392 -12.90 19.40 -27.72
CA LEU A 392 -11.75 18.52 -27.55
C LEU A 392 -11.68 17.57 -28.76
N MET A 393 -10.51 17.43 -29.38
CA MET A 393 -10.29 16.62 -30.58
C MET A 393 -9.10 15.70 -30.41
N ILE A 394 -9.30 14.41 -30.65
CA ILE A 394 -8.27 13.38 -30.63
C ILE A 394 -7.90 13.00 -32.06
N ASP A 395 -6.60 12.88 -32.35
CA ASP A 395 -6.06 12.15 -33.51
C ASP A 395 -5.57 10.78 -33.04
N LEU A 396 -6.24 9.71 -33.47
CA LEU A 396 -5.92 8.31 -33.15
C LEU A 396 -4.60 7.84 -33.80
N GLY A 397 -3.92 8.70 -34.56
CA GLY A 397 -2.64 8.45 -35.24
C GLY A 397 -2.82 7.78 -36.60
N LYS A 398 -3.85 6.94 -36.73
CA LYS A 398 -4.24 6.29 -37.99
C LYS A 398 -5.74 6.03 -38.05
N GLU A 399 -6.18 5.55 -39.20
CA GLU A 399 -7.57 5.09 -39.37
C GLU A 399 -7.83 3.86 -38.49
N CYS A 400 -8.89 3.95 -37.68
CA CYS A 400 -9.36 2.92 -36.77
C CYS A 400 -10.85 2.60 -36.99
N ASN A 401 -11.28 1.45 -36.49
CA ASN A 401 -12.68 1.06 -36.39
C ASN A 401 -13.20 1.44 -35.01
N VAL A 402 -13.93 2.55 -34.89
CA VAL A 402 -14.55 3.00 -33.63
C VAL A 402 -15.88 2.28 -33.44
N GLU A 403 -16.08 1.61 -32.31
CA GLU A 403 -17.25 0.78 -32.01
C GLU A 403 -18.08 1.35 -30.86
N ALA A 404 -17.44 2.03 -29.91
CA ALA A 404 -18.13 2.73 -28.82
C ALA A 404 -17.33 3.94 -28.34
N ILE A 405 -18.02 4.87 -27.67
CA ILE A 405 -17.41 6.07 -27.07
C ILE A 405 -17.97 6.25 -25.67
N GLN A 406 -17.11 6.56 -24.70
CA GLN A 406 -17.51 6.98 -23.36
C GLN A 406 -17.01 8.40 -23.10
N VAL A 407 -17.92 9.29 -22.72
CA VAL A 407 -17.59 10.66 -22.29
C VAL A 407 -17.76 10.75 -20.78
N ASN A 408 -16.65 10.91 -20.06
CA ASN A 408 -16.65 11.07 -18.61
C ASN A 408 -16.47 12.56 -18.29
N PHE A 409 -17.53 13.24 -17.90
CA PHE A 409 -17.47 14.67 -17.57
C PHE A 409 -16.83 14.91 -16.20
N ALA A 410 -16.26 16.10 -16.02
CA ALA A 410 -15.71 16.56 -14.73
C ALA A 410 -16.49 17.76 -14.18
N GLU A 411 -16.63 17.81 -12.87
CA GLU A 411 -17.12 18.98 -12.15
C GLU A 411 -15.99 19.99 -11.96
N HIS A 412 -16.17 21.22 -12.43
CA HIS A 412 -15.19 22.30 -12.23
C HIS A 412 -15.88 23.67 -12.17
N LYS A 413 -15.64 24.42 -11.08
CA LYS A 413 -16.21 25.76 -10.84
C LYS A 413 -17.74 25.79 -10.96
N THR A 414 -18.40 24.76 -10.46
CA THR A 414 -19.85 24.73 -10.39
C THR A 414 -20.37 25.76 -9.36
N ASN A 415 -21.65 26.13 -9.47
CA ASN A 415 -22.30 27.05 -8.54
C ASN A 415 -23.17 26.26 -7.54
N PRO A 416 -22.76 26.15 -6.26
CA PRO A 416 -23.51 25.42 -5.23
C PRO A 416 -24.95 25.90 -5.06
N GLY A 417 -25.24 27.19 -5.27
CA GLY A 417 -26.60 27.71 -5.16
C GLY A 417 -27.56 27.19 -6.23
N ILE A 418 -27.06 26.51 -7.27
CA ILE A 418 -27.85 25.96 -8.37
C ILE A 418 -27.73 24.44 -8.44
N VAL A 419 -26.53 23.87 -8.31
CA VAL A 419 -26.32 22.44 -8.61
C VAL A 419 -26.70 21.49 -7.46
N ARG A 420 -26.90 22.00 -6.24
CA ARG A 420 -27.17 21.19 -5.05
C ARG A 420 -28.61 20.67 -4.99
N GLY A 421 -28.75 19.47 -4.42
CA GLY A 421 -30.02 18.77 -4.31
C GLY A 421 -30.56 18.24 -5.65
N ARG A 422 -31.88 18.04 -5.72
CA ARG A 422 -32.58 17.46 -6.88
C ARG A 422 -33.59 18.42 -7.53
N ASP A 423 -33.62 19.69 -7.09
CA ASP A 423 -34.64 20.67 -7.50
C ASP A 423 -34.39 21.21 -8.92
N ASN A 424 -33.14 21.24 -9.38
CA ASN A 424 -32.76 21.72 -10.70
C ASN A 424 -32.43 20.56 -11.65
N VAL A 425 -32.87 20.69 -12.90
CA VAL A 425 -32.57 19.72 -13.96
C VAL A 425 -31.19 20.03 -14.53
N LEU A 426 -30.23 19.15 -14.27
CA LEU A 426 -28.87 19.22 -14.82
C LEU A 426 -28.79 18.32 -16.06
N TYR A 427 -28.04 18.73 -17.09
CA TYR A 427 -27.81 17.97 -18.31
C TYR A 427 -26.73 18.66 -19.14
N GLN A 428 -26.06 17.91 -20.01
CA GLN A 428 -25.10 18.45 -20.96
C GLN A 428 -25.58 18.17 -22.38
N GLN A 429 -25.36 19.12 -23.28
CA GLN A 429 -25.62 18.92 -24.69
C GLN A 429 -24.32 19.05 -25.46
N TYR A 430 -24.07 18.11 -26.35
CA TYR A 430 -22.82 18.03 -27.08
C TYR A 430 -23.02 17.31 -28.41
N ILE A 431 -22.03 17.43 -29.29
CA ILE A 431 -21.96 16.69 -30.55
C ILE A 431 -20.60 16.00 -30.61
N ILE A 432 -20.58 14.75 -31.08
CA ILE A 432 -19.36 14.03 -31.43
C ILE A 432 -19.30 13.90 -32.94
N GLU A 433 -18.20 14.38 -33.51
CA GLU A 433 -17.92 14.32 -34.95
C GLU A 433 -16.72 13.41 -35.20
N LYS A 434 -16.68 12.80 -36.38
CA LYS A 434 -15.56 11.98 -36.85
C LYS A 434 -14.97 12.53 -38.14
N SER A 435 -13.69 12.27 -38.37
CA SER A 435 -13.01 12.59 -39.62
C SER A 435 -11.91 11.58 -39.95
N LEU A 436 -11.56 11.47 -41.23
CA LEU A 436 -10.37 10.74 -41.70
C LEU A 436 -9.19 11.68 -41.98
N ASP A 437 -9.45 12.97 -42.23
CA ASP A 437 -8.48 13.96 -42.71
C ASP A 437 -8.29 15.15 -41.75
N GLY A 438 -9.12 15.26 -40.70
CA GLY A 438 -9.13 16.37 -39.74
C GLY A 438 -9.76 17.66 -40.29
N ILE A 439 -10.23 17.65 -41.54
CA ILE A 439 -10.76 18.82 -42.26
C ILE A 439 -12.25 18.66 -42.52
N SER A 440 -12.65 17.49 -43.00
CA SER A 440 -14.02 17.13 -43.34
C SER A 440 -14.63 16.33 -42.19
N TRP A 441 -15.73 16.81 -41.62
CA TRP A 441 -16.33 16.26 -40.41
C TRP A 441 -17.74 15.71 -40.67
N ASP A 442 -17.98 14.48 -40.24
CA ASP A 442 -19.30 13.85 -40.20
C ASP A 442 -19.78 13.77 -38.75
N VAL A 443 -21.05 14.08 -38.49
CA VAL A 443 -21.66 13.86 -37.17
C VAL A 443 -21.77 12.37 -36.91
N LEU A 444 -21.15 11.91 -35.81
CA LEU A 444 -21.21 10.52 -35.35
C LEU A 444 -22.28 10.36 -34.25
N VAL A 445 -22.31 11.28 -33.28
CA VAL A 445 -23.32 11.31 -32.21
C VAL A 445 -23.85 12.74 -32.06
N ASP A 446 -25.17 12.91 -32.14
CA ASP A 446 -25.84 14.19 -31.89
C ASP A 446 -26.62 14.13 -30.58
N LYS A 447 -26.09 14.77 -29.54
CA LYS A 447 -26.73 14.99 -28.25
C LYS A 447 -27.07 16.47 -28.03
N SER A 448 -27.19 17.25 -29.12
CA SER A 448 -27.54 18.68 -29.08
C SER A 448 -28.95 18.95 -28.55
N GLN A 449 -29.80 17.92 -28.44
CA GLN A 449 -31.13 17.98 -27.85
C GLN A 449 -31.25 17.18 -26.54
N ASN A 450 -30.13 16.69 -25.98
CA ASN A 450 -30.16 15.93 -24.73
C ASN A 450 -30.75 16.77 -23.57
N ARG A 451 -31.50 16.10 -22.69
CA ARG A 451 -32.11 16.65 -21.47
C ARG A 451 -31.91 15.73 -20.26
N GLN A 452 -31.10 14.69 -20.41
CA GLN A 452 -30.76 13.76 -19.34
C GLN A 452 -29.37 14.09 -18.79
N ASP A 453 -29.20 13.95 -17.48
CA ASP A 453 -27.90 14.09 -16.83
C ASP A 453 -27.12 12.78 -16.97
N VAL A 454 -26.05 12.81 -17.77
CA VAL A 454 -25.28 11.63 -18.21
C VAL A 454 -23.79 11.88 -17.96
N PRO A 455 -23.35 11.94 -16.69
CA PRO A 455 -21.98 12.30 -16.34
C PRO A 455 -20.92 11.29 -16.85
N HIS A 456 -21.33 10.06 -17.20
CA HIS A 456 -20.45 8.99 -17.71
C HIS A 456 -21.02 8.34 -18.98
N ASP A 457 -21.57 9.15 -19.90
CA ASP A 457 -22.33 8.71 -21.09
C ASP A 457 -21.53 7.71 -21.95
N TYR A 458 -21.95 6.43 -21.91
CA TYR A 458 -21.43 5.36 -22.75
C TYR A 458 -22.35 5.13 -23.95
N ILE A 459 -21.77 5.16 -25.15
CA ILE A 459 -22.50 5.11 -26.41
C ILE A 459 -21.92 3.98 -27.27
N GLU A 460 -22.64 2.87 -27.34
CA GLU A 460 -22.40 1.81 -28.32
C GLU A 460 -22.89 2.27 -29.70
N LEU A 461 -22.09 2.06 -30.75
CA LEU A 461 -22.50 2.34 -32.13
C LEU A 461 -23.19 1.11 -32.73
N ALA A 462 -24.24 1.32 -33.51
CA ALA A 462 -24.95 0.24 -34.20
C ALA A 462 -24.06 -0.58 -35.17
N GLN A 463 -22.96 0.03 -35.61
CA GLN A 463 -21.91 -0.57 -36.44
C GLN A 463 -20.63 0.24 -36.28
N ALA A 464 -19.48 -0.41 -36.47
CA ALA A 464 -18.18 0.26 -36.40
C ALA A 464 -18.08 1.45 -37.39
N ALA A 465 -17.55 2.56 -36.92
CA ALA A 465 -17.28 3.77 -37.70
C ALA A 465 -15.79 3.88 -38.03
N ARG A 466 -15.46 4.04 -39.31
CA ARG A 466 -14.09 4.41 -39.70
C ARG A 466 -13.80 5.86 -39.33
N ALA A 467 -12.77 6.07 -38.53
CA ALA A 467 -12.32 7.39 -38.08
C ALA A 467 -10.82 7.38 -37.79
N ARG A 468 -10.16 8.52 -38.02
CA ARG A 468 -8.84 8.84 -37.47
C ARG A 468 -8.95 9.94 -36.42
N TYR A 469 -9.82 10.92 -36.65
CA TYR A 469 -10.07 12.00 -35.72
C TYR A 469 -11.47 11.87 -35.11
N ILE A 470 -11.56 12.12 -33.81
CA ILE A 470 -12.83 12.23 -33.08
C ILE A 470 -12.85 13.58 -32.36
N LYS A 471 -13.93 14.33 -32.47
CA LYS A 471 -14.08 15.66 -31.87
C LYS A 471 -15.37 15.74 -31.07
N LEU A 472 -15.24 16.05 -29.78
CA LEU A 472 -16.34 16.35 -28.87
C LEU A 472 -16.52 17.87 -28.78
N THR A 473 -17.70 18.37 -29.11
CA THR A 473 -18.04 19.81 -29.07
C THR A 473 -19.15 20.07 -28.06
N ASN A 474 -18.92 20.98 -27.12
CA ASN A 474 -19.93 21.49 -26.21
C ASN A 474 -20.98 22.31 -26.96
N VAL A 475 -22.25 21.95 -26.81
CA VAL A 475 -23.38 22.73 -27.33
C VAL A 475 -23.99 23.58 -26.22
N PHE A 476 -24.17 23.03 -25.03
CA PHE A 476 -24.79 23.72 -23.91
C PHE A 476 -24.49 23.05 -22.57
N LEU A 477 -24.18 23.90 -21.58
CA LEU A 477 -24.21 23.59 -20.16
C LEU A 477 -25.22 24.51 -19.47
N PRO A 478 -26.08 23.99 -18.56
CA PRO A 478 -27.02 24.82 -17.83
C PRO A 478 -26.31 25.74 -16.85
N PRO A 479 -26.93 26.89 -16.50
CA PRO A 479 -26.38 27.81 -15.52
C PRO A 479 -25.97 27.07 -14.24
N GLY A 480 -24.77 27.34 -13.75
CA GLY A 480 -24.24 26.73 -12.54
C GLY A 480 -23.43 25.45 -12.74
N MET A 481 -23.43 24.82 -13.92
CA MET A 481 -22.57 23.66 -14.19
C MET A 481 -21.09 23.99 -14.42
N GLY A 482 -20.71 25.26 -14.32
CA GLY A 482 -19.32 25.68 -14.35
C GLY A 482 -18.71 25.57 -15.74
N TYR A 483 -17.55 24.91 -15.82
CA TYR A 483 -16.74 24.85 -17.04
C TYR A 483 -16.96 23.53 -17.79
N PHE A 484 -16.70 23.55 -19.10
CA PHE A 484 -16.70 22.32 -19.90
C PHE A 484 -15.42 21.54 -19.62
N ALA A 485 -15.57 20.40 -18.92
CA ALA A 485 -14.46 19.61 -18.43
C ALA A 485 -14.72 18.11 -18.60
N VAL A 486 -13.67 17.36 -18.92
CA VAL A 486 -13.72 15.93 -19.30
C VAL A 486 -12.58 15.18 -18.62
N ARG A 487 -12.93 14.19 -17.79
CA ARG A 487 -12.02 13.23 -17.13
C ARG A 487 -11.49 12.18 -18.09
N GLY A 488 -12.28 11.82 -19.09
CA GLY A 488 -11.89 10.83 -20.09
C GLY A 488 -12.77 10.91 -21.32
N LEU A 489 -12.16 11.17 -22.48
CA LEU A 489 -12.79 10.96 -23.78
C LEU A 489 -12.29 9.61 -24.33
N ARG A 490 -12.99 8.54 -23.94
CA ARG A 490 -12.53 7.17 -24.17
C ARG A 490 -13.14 6.64 -25.44
N ILE A 491 -12.30 6.32 -26.42
CA ILE A 491 -12.71 5.80 -27.73
C ILE A 491 -12.40 4.31 -27.76
N PHE A 492 -13.40 3.48 -28.00
CA PHE A 492 -13.24 2.01 -28.01
C PHE A 492 -13.47 1.45 -29.41
N GLY A 493 -12.72 0.42 -29.76
CA GLY A 493 -12.86 -0.23 -31.06
C GLY A 493 -11.76 -1.22 -31.38
N ASN A 494 -11.52 -1.45 -32.67
CA ASN A 494 -10.53 -2.40 -33.19
C ASN A 494 -10.67 -3.82 -32.60
N SER A 495 -11.89 -4.27 -32.27
CA SER A 495 -12.09 -5.57 -31.62
C SER A 495 -11.58 -6.74 -32.46
N GLU A 496 -11.67 -6.65 -33.79
CA GLU A 496 -11.15 -7.65 -34.73
C GLU A 496 -9.62 -7.58 -34.92
N GLN A 497 -8.95 -6.53 -34.43
CA GLN A 497 -7.51 -6.30 -34.59
C GLN A 497 -6.75 -6.45 -33.27
N ALA A 498 -7.46 -6.57 -32.15
CA ALA A 498 -6.88 -6.71 -30.83
C ALA A 498 -5.97 -7.95 -30.76
N VAL A 499 -4.77 -7.79 -30.23
CA VAL A 499 -3.82 -8.89 -30.02
C VAL A 499 -3.54 -9.03 -28.53
N PHE A 500 -3.61 -10.27 -28.05
CA PHE A 500 -3.25 -10.66 -26.70
C PHE A 500 -2.04 -11.59 -26.74
N THR A 501 -1.00 -11.28 -25.97
CA THR A 501 0.27 -12.02 -26.00
C THR A 501 0.78 -12.25 -24.59
N ALA A 502 1.03 -13.51 -24.23
CA ALA A 502 1.67 -13.84 -22.95
C ALA A 502 3.05 -13.16 -22.86
N ALA A 503 3.30 -12.43 -21.76
CA ALA A 503 4.54 -11.70 -21.57
C ALA A 503 5.71 -12.67 -21.30
N PRO A 504 6.88 -12.47 -21.92
CA PRO A 504 8.04 -13.32 -21.68
C PRO A 504 8.76 -12.96 -20.37
N ASN A 505 9.50 -13.95 -19.84
CA ASN A 505 10.38 -13.80 -18.66
C ASN A 505 9.70 -13.24 -17.41
N VAL A 506 8.46 -13.66 -17.13
CA VAL A 506 7.75 -13.27 -15.90
C VAL A 506 8.54 -13.77 -14.69
N THR A 507 8.90 -12.86 -13.79
CA THR A 507 9.54 -13.14 -12.52
C THR A 507 8.71 -12.60 -11.37
N VAL A 508 8.67 -13.35 -10.28
CA VAL A 508 7.93 -13.01 -9.05
C VAL A 508 8.92 -12.99 -7.91
N GLU A 509 9.13 -11.81 -7.34
CA GLU A 509 9.98 -11.61 -6.17
C GLU A 509 9.08 -11.30 -4.97
N ARG A 510 8.78 -12.33 -4.17
CA ARG A 510 8.02 -12.18 -2.94
C ARG A 510 8.95 -11.72 -1.82
N ASP A 511 8.55 -10.70 -1.07
CA ASP A 511 9.35 -10.16 0.03
C ASP A 511 9.52 -11.22 1.14
N ALA A 512 10.76 -11.46 1.54
CA ALA A 512 11.11 -12.48 2.53
C ALA A 512 10.82 -12.05 3.99
N ALA A 513 10.74 -10.75 4.25
CA ALA A 513 10.39 -10.17 5.54
C ALA A 513 8.88 -10.00 5.69
N ASP A 514 8.17 -9.69 4.61
CA ASP A 514 6.71 -9.57 4.58
C ASP A 514 6.08 -10.28 3.37
N GLY A 515 5.64 -11.52 3.59
CA GLY A 515 5.01 -12.33 2.53
C GLY A 515 3.70 -11.78 1.95
N ARG A 516 3.21 -10.62 2.39
CA ARG A 516 2.07 -9.90 1.76
C ARG A 516 2.48 -9.05 0.55
N ASP A 517 3.78 -8.77 0.41
CA ASP A 517 4.36 -7.92 -0.62
C ASP A 517 5.09 -8.76 -1.69
N ALA A 518 4.93 -8.41 -2.97
CA ALA A 518 5.65 -9.02 -4.08
C ALA A 518 5.84 -8.04 -5.24
N VAL A 519 6.99 -8.13 -5.93
CA VAL A 519 7.21 -7.43 -7.20
C VAL A 519 7.14 -8.43 -8.35
N ILE A 520 6.27 -8.16 -9.31
CA ILE A 520 6.13 -8.94 -10.55
C ILE A 520 6.82 -8.16 -11.66
N ARG A 521 7.67 -8.79 -12.46
CA ARG A 521 8.38 -8.16 -13.59
C ARG A 521 8.32 -9.04 -14.83
N TRP A 522 8.32 -8.44 -16.01
CA TRP A 522 8.33 -9.15 -17.29
C TRP A 522 9.20 -8.39 -18.30
N SER A 523 9.55 -9.04 -19.41
CA SER A 523 10.16 -8.34 -20.53
C SER A 523 9.09 -7.64 -21.37
N PRO A 524 9.29 -6.36 -21.79
CA PRO A 524 8.34 -5.66 -22.63
C PRO A 524 7.98 -6.43 -23.92
N VAL A 525 6.69 -6.45 -24.26
CA VAL A 525 6.16 -6.98 -25.53
C VAL A 525 6.04 -5.83 -26.52
N ALA A 526 6.63 -6.00 -27.71
CA ALA A 526 6.60 -4.97 -28.74
C ALA A 526 5.16 -4.69 -29.22
N GLY A 527 4.80 -3.41 -29.29
CA GLY A 527 3.45 -2.96 -29.69
C GLY A 527 2.40 -3.03 -28.58
N ALA A 528 2.71 -3.54 -27.39
CA ALA A 528 1.74 -3.60 -26.30
C ALA A 528 1.31 -2.19 -25.85
N ASP A 529 0.00 -1.97 -25.76
CA ASP A 529 -0.57 -0.80 -25.09
C ASP A 529 -0.46 -0.92 -23.57
N GLY A 530 -0.63 -2.14 -23.06
CA GLY A 530 -0.56 -2.43 -21.63
C GLY A 530 -0.57 -3.92 -21.33
N TYR A 531 -0.68 -4.25 -20.05
CA TYR A 531 -0.63 -5.62 -19.53
C TYR A 531 -1.72 -5.86 -18.50
N ILE A 532 -2.30 -7.06 -18.50
CA ILE A 532 -3.08 -7.59 -17.39
C ILE A 532 -2.22 -8.59 -16.62
N VAL A 533 -1.99 -8.31 -15.33
CA VAL A 533 -1.35 -9.21 -14.38
C VAL A 533 -2.43 -9.91 -13.58
N ARG A 534 -2.71 -11.18 -13.88
CA ARG A 534 -3.70 -12.01 -13.16
C ARG A 534 -3.02 -12.82 -12.07
N TYR A 535 -3.68 -12.98 -10.93
CA TYR A 535 -3.14 -13.79 -9.83
C TYR A 535 -4.23 -14.49 -9.02
N GLY A 536 -3.85 -15.57 -8.34
CA GLY A 536 -4.75 -16.33 -7.49
C GLY A 536 -4.10 -17.51 -6.79
N ILE A 537 -4.89 -18.29 -6.06
CA ILE A 537 -4.39 -19.33 -5.14
C ILE A 537 -4.08 -20.67 -5.83
N ALA A 538 -4.41 -20.80 -7.11
CA ALA A 538 -4.09 -21.95 -7.95
C ALA A 538 -3.98 -21.50 -9.42
N PRO A 539 -3.29 -22.26 -10.30
CA PRO A 539 -3.15 -21.91 -11.72
C PRO A 539 -4.47 -21.73 -12.48
N ASP A 540 -5.52 -22.43 -12.04
CA ASP A 540 -6.87 -22.39 -12.60
C ASP A 540 -7.81 -21.44 -11.83
N LYS A 541 -7.28 -20.67 -10.86
CA LYS A 541 -8.05 -19.81 -9.95
C LYS A 541 -7.51 -18.39 -9.89
N LEU A 542 -7.12 -17.83 -11.04
CA LEU A 542 -6.56 -16.48 -11.16
C LEU A 542 -7.65 -15.40 -11.16
N TYR A 543 -8.31 -15.22 -10.01
CA TYR A 543 -9.53 -14.40 -9.91
C TYR A 543 -9.25 -12.90 -9.78
N ASN A 544 -8.04 -12.50 -9.40
CA ASN A 544 -7.69 -11.12 -9.16
C ASN A 544 -6.75 -10.59 -10.24
N ASN A 545 -6.80 -9.29 -10.53
CA ASN A 545 -5.97 -8.69 -11.59
C ASN A 545 -5.49 -7.27 -11.26
N TYR A 546 -4.41 -6.89 -11.94
CA TYR A 546 -3.92 -5.52 -12.08
C TYR A 546 -3.76 -5.19 -13.57
N MET A 547 -4.35 -4.08 -14.02
CA MET A 547 -4.17 -3.53 -15.36
C MET A 547 -3.07 -2.47 -15.31
N ILE A 548 -2.03 -2.63 -16.12
CA ILE A 548 -0.81 -1.85 -16.08
C ILE A 548 -0.54 -1.24 -17.46
N TYR A 549 -0.44 0.09 -17.51
CA TYR A 549 0.08 0.83 -18.67
C TYR A 549 1.50 1.32 -18.36
N ASP A 550 2.30 1.54 -19.39
CA ASP A 550 3.60 2.23 -19.33
C ASP A 550 4.63 1.66 -18.33
N ALA A 551 4.49 0.40 -17.94
CA ALA A 551 5.40 -0.27 -17.04
C ALA A 551 5.55 -1.75 -17.40
N ASP A 552 6.70 -2.30 -17.06
CA ASP A 552 7.08 -3.70 -17.23
C ASP A 552 7.19 -4.45 -15.88
N SER A 553 6.66 -3.81 -14.83
CA SER A 553 6.61 -4.35 -13.48
C SER A 553 5.45 -3.79 -12.67
N VAL A 554 5.00 -4.54 -11.67
CA VAL A 554 4.02 -4.09 -10.67
C VAL A 554 4.44 -4.52 -9.27
N PHE A 555 4.27 -3.63 -8.31
CA PHE A 555 4.41 -3.94 -6.89
C PHE A 555 3.04 -4.24 -6.27
N ILE A 556 2.83 -5.49 -5.88
CA ILE A 556 1.58 -6.00 -5.31
C ILE A 556 1.71 -6.05 -3.79
N ARG A 557 0.75 -5.45 -3.10
CA ARG A 557 0.67 -5.39 -1.63
C ARG A 557 -0.58 -6.07 -1.05
N SER A 558 -1.39 -6.68 -1.90
CA SER A 558 -2.70 -7.24 -1.52
C SER A 558 -2.65 -8.72 -1.12
N LEU A 559 -1.47 -9.36 -1.12
CA LEU A 559 -1.37 -10.81 -0.90
C LEU A 559 -1.60 -11.18 0.56
N ASN A 560 -2.22 -12.33 0.81
CA ASN A 560 -2.33 -12.90 2.15
C ASN A 560 -1.02 -13.59 2.54
N HIS A 561 -0.55 -13.31 3.76
CA HIS A 561 0.63 -13.93 4.33
C HIS A 561 0.42 -15.44 4.51
N GLY A 562 1.39 -16.26 4.07
CA GLY A 562 1.33 -17.72 4.18
C GLY A 562 0.42 -18.42 3.17
N VAL A 563 -0.13 -17.69 2.19
CA VAL A 563 -0.88 -18.26 1.05
C VAL A 563 0.04 -18.32 -0.17
N ASP A 564 0.03 -19.45 -0.89
CA ASP A 564 0.73 -19.59 -2.17
C ASP A 564 -0.07 -18.95 -3.30
N TYR A 565 0.62 -18.25 -4.20
CA TYR A 565 0.00 -17.53 -5.31
C TYR A 565 0.66 -17.90 -6.64
N TYR A 566 -0.17 -17.90 -7.68
CA TYR A 566 0.19 -18.09 -9.07
C TYR A 566 -0.10 -16.81 -9.84
N PHE A 567 0.70 -16.54 -10.87
CA PHE A 567 0.66 -15.30 -11.65
C PHE A 567 0.69 -15.59 -13.14
N GLU A 568 -0.03 -14.78 -13.90
CA GLU A 568 0.01 -14.71 -15.35
C GLU A 568 0.11 -13.24 -15.76
N VAL A 569 0.90 -12.95 -16.80
CA VAL A 569 1.00 -11.60 -17.38
C VAL A 569 0.70 -11.71 -18.87
N GLU A 570 -0.30 -10.98 -19.33
CA GLU A 570 -0.74 -10.94 -20.73
C GLU A 570 -0.72 -9.50 -21.22
N ALA A 571 0.04 -9.24 -22.28
CA ALA A 571 0.04 -7.97 -22.99
C ALA A 571 -1.21 -7.86 -23.87
N PHE A 572 -1.77 -6.66 -23.99
CA PHE A 572 -2.82 -6.34 -24.94
C PHE A 572 -2.40 -5.19 -25.86
N ASP A 573 -2.81 -5.26 -27.12
CA ASP A 573 -2.50 -4.29 -28.18
C ASP A 573 -3.79 -4.00 -28.97
N SER A 574 -4.21 -2.73 -29.00
CA SER A 574 -5.33 -2.18 -29.79
C SER A 574 -5.01 -2.04 -31.27
N GLY A 575 -3.76 -2.28 -31.62
CA GLY A 575 -3.17 -2.03 -32.91
C GLY A 575 -2.96 -0.54 -33.16
N THR A 576 -2.74 0.33 -32.16
CA THR A 576 -2.50 1.77 -32.38
C THR A 576 -1.32 2.31 -31.58
N ASP A 577 -0.37 2.98 -32.23
CA ASP A 577 0.81 3.53 -31.53
C ASP A 577 0.47 4.79 -30.73
N TYR A 578 1.18 5.03 -29.63
CA TYR A 578 1.12 6.31 -28.91
C TYR A 578 1.51 7.48 -29.81
N TYR A 579 1.04 8.68 -29.49
CA TYR A 579 1.45 9.87 -30.24
C TYR A 579 2.93 10.20 -30.05
N GLN A 580 3.63 10.38 -31.17
CA GLN A 580 4.99 10.94 -31.22
C GLN A 580 4.95 12.29 -31.97
N PRO A 581 5.30 13.41 -31.31
CA PRO A 581 5.44 14.71 -31.94
C PRO A 581 6.38 14.71 -33.16
N VAL A 582 5.99 15.43 -34.22
CA VAL A 582 6.88 15.71 -35.36
C VAL A 582 8.07 16.55 -34.90
N GLY A 583 9.27 16.20 -35.36
CA GLY A 583 10.49 16.96 -35.07
C GLY A 583 11.29 16.44 -33.87
N GLU A 584 10.83 15.38 -33.21
CA GLU A 584 11.61 14.70 -32.15
C GLU A 584 12.91 14.12 -32.68
N PHE A 585 13.92 14.11 -31.82
CA PHE A 585 15.25 13.58 -32.12
C PHE A 585 15.54 12.36 -31.26
N HIS A 586 16.22 11.38 -31.85
CA HIS A 586 16.90 10.36 -31.07
C HIS A 586 18.30 10.06 -31.60
N SER A 587 19.20 9.54 -30.75
CA SER A 587 20.50 9.11 -31.21
C SER A 587 20.37 7.86 -32.07
N PHE A 588 20.90 7.89 -33.29
CA PHE A 588 20.94 6.73 -34.20
C PHE A 588 22.19 5.87 -33.97
N GLN A 589 23.27 6.48 -33.49
CA GLN A 589 24.53 5.83 -33.12
C GLN A 589 25.27 6.66 -32.07
N SER A 590 26.33 6.09 -31.49
CA SER A 590 27.27 6.87 -30.68
C SER A 590 28.03 7.89 -31.53
N GLY A 591 28.25 9.09 -31.02
CA GLY A 591 28.88 10.16 -31.79
C GLY A 591 28.96 11.51 -31.07
N ASN A 592 29.28 12.55 -31.82
CA ASN A 592 29.33 13.92 -31.30
C ASN A 592 27.95 14.58 -31.37
N TRP A 593 27.59 15.39 -30.37
CA TRP A 593 26.31 16.12 -30.35
C TRP A 593 26.07 16.93 -31.63
N ASN A 594 27.10 17.66 -32.09
CA ASN A 594 27.02 18.51 -33.28
C ASN A 594 27.25 17.79 -34.62
N ASP A 595 27.10 16.47 -34.67
CA ASP A 595 27.15 15.69 -35.91
C ASP A 595 25.76 15.15 -36.26
N VAL A 596 25.23 15.50 -37.44
CA VAL A 596 23.93 15.03 -37.92
C VAL A 596 23.87 13.51 -38.09
N ALA A 597 25.02 12.84 -38.27
CA ALA A 597 25.09 11.38 -38.34
C ALA A 597 24.91 10.73 -36.96
N THR A 598 24.98 11.47 -35.85
CA THR A 598 24.66 10.96 -34.52
C THR A 598 23.15 10.76 -34.35
N TRP A 599 22.33 11.49 -35.12
CA TRP A 599 20.91 11.64 -34.85
C TRP A 599 20.03 11.10 -35.99
N ALA A 600 18.79 10.75 -35.63
CA ALA A 600 17.67 10.69 -36.55
C ALA A 600 16.54 11.59 -36.03
N GLN A 601 15.74 12.14 -36.93
CA GLN A 601 14.60 13.02 -36.60
C GLN A 601 13.31 12.41 -37.13
N TYR A 602 12.24 12.48 -36.34
CA TYR A 602 10.91 12.02 -36.78
C TYR A 602 10.23 13.09 -37.66
N ASP A 603 9.90 12.74 -38.90
CA ASP A 603 9.28 13.67 -39.88
C ASP A 603 7.75 13.68 -39.86
N GLY A 604 7.14 12.93 -38.93
CA GLY A 604 5.69 12.73 -38.83
C GLY A 604 5.16 11.51 -39.57
N ALA A 605 6.03 10.80 -40.31
CA ALA A 605 5.73 9.50 -40.91
C ALA A 605 6.79 8.44 -40.59
N ALA A 606 8.06 8.82 -40.52
CA ALA A 606 9.18 7.92 -40.25
C ALA A 606 10.37 8.65 -39.58
N TRP A 607 11.31 7.87 -39.03
CA TRP A 607 12.60 8.37 -38.57
C TRP A 607 13.56 8.56 -39.74
N VAL A 608 14.06 9.77 -39.93
CA VAL A 608 14.98 10.15 -41.01
C VAL A 608 16.42 10.18 -40.48
N HIS A 609 17.30 9.37 -41.07
CA HIS A 609 18.72 9.29 -40.75
C HIS A 609 19.61 9.38 -42.02
N PRO A 610 20.72 10.16 -42.01
CA PRO A 610 21.10 11.16 -41.01
C PRO A 610 20.01 12.23 -40.84
N ALA A 611 19.90 12.79 -39.64
CA ALA A 611 18.95 13.87 -39.40
C ALA A 611 19.28 15.10 -40.30
N PRO A 612 18.28 15.91 -40.70
CA PRO A 612 18.52 17.07 -41.55
C PRO A 612 19.28 18.20 -40.83
N ASN A 613 19.19 18.25 -39.50
CA ASN A 613 19.92 19.15 -38.61
C ASN A 613 20.30 18.41 -37.32
N VAL A 614 21.11 19.04 -36.48
CA VAL A 614 21.38 18.56 -35.12
C VAL A 614 20.29 19.07 -34.17
N PRO A 615 20.04 18.38 -33.04
CA PRO A 615 19.09 18.85 -32.04
C PRO A 615 19.48 20.22 -31.49
N SER A 616 18.46 21.00 -31.13
CA SER A 616 18.54 22.35 -30.58
C SER A 616 17.47 22.55 -29.51
N ILE A 617 17.53 23.69 -28.82
CA ILE A 617 16.58 24.07 -27.76
C ILE A 617 15.16 24.40 -28.30
N LEU A 618 14.93 24.33 -29.61
CA LEU A 618 13.64 24.60 -30.24
C LEU A 618 12.94 23.31 -30.69
N ASP A 619 13.63 22.17 -30.61
CA ASP A 619 13.09 20.88 -31.00
C ASP A 619 12.26 20.28 -29.86
N GLY A 620 11.45 19.25 -30.17
CA GLY A 620 10.68 18.52 -29.17
C GLY A 620 11.56 17.63 -28.29
N ALA A 621 11.08 16.44 -27.93
CA ALA A 621 11.89 15.50 -27.16
C ALA A 621 13.20 15.13 -27.90
N ILE A 622 14.30 15.16 -27.17
CA ILE A 622 15.62 14.70 -27.64
C ILE A 622 16.01 13.51 -26.79
N THR A 623 16.20 12.33 -27.38
CA THR A 623 16.51 11.11 -26.61
C THR A 623 17.85 10.48 -27.00
N ILE A 624 18.75 10.29 -26.04
CA ILE A 624 19.92 9.43 -26.20
C ILE A 624 19.50 8.01 -25.84
N LEU A 625 19.42 7.12 -26.85
CA LEU A 625 18.96 5.74 -26.70
C LEU A 625 19.96 4.84 -25.96
N ASP A 626 19.46 3.66 -25.55
CA ASP A 626 20.26 2.58 -24.97
C ASP A 626 21.46 2.19 -25.86
N GLY A 627 22.60 1.91 -25.24
CA GLY A 627 23.85 1.55 -25.90
C GLY A 627 24.56 2.70 -26.60
N HIS A 628 23.96 3.90 -26.68
CA HIS A 628 24.56 5.05 -27.35
C HIS A 628 25.29 5.98 -26.36
N THR A 629 26.49 6.43 -26.76
CA THR A 629 27.23 7.50 -26.07
C THR A 629 27.29 8.74 -26.97
N VAL A 630 26.71 9.85 -26.50
CA VAL A 630 26.78 11.14 -27.17
C VAL A 630 27.74 12.07 -26.43
N THR A 631 28.71 12.63 -27.15
CA THR A 631 29.77 13.47 -26.57
C THR A 631 29.61 14.94 -26.98
N ILE A 632 29.61 15.83 -25.99
CA ILE A 632 29.66 17.28 -26.17
C ILE A 632 31.13 17.70 -26.30
N THR A 633 31.54 18.05 -27.52
CA THR A 633 32.93 18.45 -27.86
C THR A 633 33.12 19.96 -28.03
N ALA A 634 32.03 20.70 -28.20
CA ALA A 634 31.97 22.16 -28.26
C ALA A 634 30.78 22.66 -27.44
N ALA A 635 30.81 23.93 -27.02
CA ALA A 635 29.77 24.46 -26.15
C ALA A 635 28.41 24.54 -26.85
N ASP A 636 27.36 24.05 -26.20
CA ASP A 636 26.00 23.99 -26.76
C ASP A 636 24.93 23.91 -25.67
N SER A 637 23.67 23.76 -26.05
CA SER A 637 22.52 23.68 -25.17
C SER A 637 21.44 22.73 -25.66
N ALA A 638 20.65 22.20 -24.72
CA ALA A 638 19.47 21.40 -24.99
C ALA A 638 18.29 21.81 -24.10
N ASP A 639 17.10 21.49 -24.58
CA ASP A 639 15.84 21.50 -23.84
C ASP A 639 15.16 20.13 -24.06
N GLN A 640 14.37 19.67 -23.10
CA GLN A 640 13.65 18.38 -23.14
C GLN A 640 14.53 17.16 -23.51
N LEU A 641 15.74 17.10 -22.95
CA LEU A 641 16.68 16.00 -23.20
C LEU A 641 16.41 14.81 -22.28
N THR A 642 16.27 13.62 -22.84
CA THR A 642 16.25 12.35 -22.10
C THR A 642 17.51 11.54 -22.40
N VAL A 643 18.25 11.17 -21.36
CA VAL A 643 19.28 10.11 -21.44
C VAL A 643 18.61 8.82 -21.00
N ALA A 644 18.14 8.02 -21.95
CA ALA A 644 17.41 6.78 -21.67
C ALA A 644 18.30 5.78 -20.92
N SER A 645 17.67 4.75 -20.32
CA SER A 645 18.40 3.66 -19.67
C SER A 645 19.46 3.07 -20.61
N GLY A 646 20.68 2.88 -20.10
CA GLY A 646 21.85 2.43 -20.87
C GLY A 646 22.49 3.46 -21.82
N GLY A 647 21.83 4.60 -22.08
CA GLY A 647 22.40 5.74 -22.80
C GLY A 647 23.42 6.53 -21.95
N THR A 648 24.36 7.22 -22.61
CA THR A 648 25.38 8.05 -21.93
C THR A 648 25.57 9.41 -22.60
N LEU A 649 25.53 10.49 -21.82
CA LEU A 649 25.95 11.84 -22.22
C LEU A 649 27.33 12.14 -21.61
N VAL A 650 28.30 12.57 -22.42
CA VAL A 650 29.64 12.95 -21.96
C VAL A 650 29.92 14.42 -22.26
N ILE A 651 30.27 15.22 -21.24
CA ILE A 651 30.74 16.60 -21.41
C ILE A 651 32.26 16.61 -21.28
N ASN A 652 32.97 16.99 -22.34
CA ASN A 652 34.43 17.01 -22.36
C ASN A 652 35.04 18.11 -21.48
N GLU A 653 36.29 17.90 -21.07
CA GLU A 653 37.07 18.87 -20.30
C GLU A 653 37.12 20.24 -21.00
N GLY A 654 36.86 21.30 -20.24
CA GLY A 654 36.85 22.68 -20.74
C GLY A 654 35.63 23.05 -21.59
N VAL A 655 34.65 22.16 -21.79
CA VAL A 655 33.43 22.41 -22.57
C VAL A 655 32.24 22.71 -21.65
N ALA A 656 31.37 23.63 -22.05
CA ALA A 656 30.14 23.96 -21.33
C ALA A 656 28.90 23.44 -22.07
N PHE A 657 28.03 22.69 -21.39
CA PHE A 657 26.74 22.26 -21.91
C PHE A 657 25.62 22.84 -21.05
N LYS A 658 24.69 23.55 -21.68
CA LYS A 658 23.65 24.29 -20.98
C LYS A 658 22.28 23.65 -21.11
N ILE A 659 21.64 23.31 -20.00
CA ILE A 659 20.24 22.89 -19.99
C ILE A 659 19.36 24.14 -19.88
N LYS A 660 18.52 24.34 -20.88
CA LYS A 660 17.58 25.45 -20.97
C LYS A 660 16.31 25.15 -20.22
N ASN A 661 15.65 26.19 -19.71
CA ASN A 661 14.31 26.09 -19.15
C ASN A 661 13.30 26.19 -20.28
N GLY A 662 12.52 25.13 -20.46
CA GLY A 662 11.42 25.01 -21.41
C GLY A 662 10.12 24.60 -20.72
N VAL A 663 9.24 23.92 -21.47
CA VAL A 663 8.02 23.35 -20.89
C VAL A 663 8.31 21.94 -20.38
N GLY A 664 8.02 21.68 -19.11
CA GLY A 664 8.13 20.33 -18.54
C GLY A 664 9.51 20.02 -17.95
N THR A 665 9.98 18.78 -18.10
CA THR A 665 11.32 18.38 -17.64
C THR A 665 12.34 18.69 -18.73
N ASP A 666 13.37 19.45 -18.41
CA ASP A 666 14.37 19.89 -19.38
C ASP A 666 15.52 18.90 -19.55
N LEU A 667 15.82 18.13 -18.50
CA LEU A 667 16.72 16.99 -18.57
C LEU A 667 16.24 15.85 -17.66
N MET A 668 15.94 14.70 -18.26
CA MET A 668 15.69 13.42 -17.60
C MET A 668 16.88 12.49 -17.81
N VAL A 669 17.39 11.89 -16.73
CA VAL A 669 18.51 10.94 -16.80
C VAL A 669 18.11 9.60 -16.19
N GLU A 670 17.89 8.62 -17.05
CA GLU A 670 17.70 7.21 -16.70
C GLU A 670 18.99 6.40 -16.91
N GLY A 671 19.86 6.86 -17.81
CA GLY A 671 21.20 6.32 -18.05
C GLY A 671 22.29 7.04 -17.25
N ALA A 672 23.31 7.56 -17.95
CA ALA A 672 24.46 8.19 -17.32
C ALA A 672 24.83 9.56 -17.92
N VAL A 673 25.17 10.51 -17.07
CA VAL A 673 25.84 11.77 -17.44
C VAL A 673 27.26 11.76 -16.87
N ARG A 674 28.28 11.90 -17.72
CA ARG A 674 29.68 12.05 -17.30
C ARG A 674 30.16 13.46 -17.55
N ASN A 675 30.34 14.24 -16.49
CA ASN A 675 30.74 15.63 -16.59
C ASN A 675 32.22 15.84 -16.24
N LYS A 676 33.06 16.04 -17.28
CA LYS A 676 34.46 16.48 -17.16
C LYS A 676 34.62 17.99 -17.42
N GLY A 677 33.58 18.64 -17.92
CA GLY A 677 33.54 20.08 -18.27
C GLY A 677 32.60 20.85 -17.35
N SER A 678 31.66 21.62 -17.88
CA SER A 678 30.67 22.36 -17.10
C SER A 678 29.26 22.05 -17.58
N MET A 679 28.39 21.63 -16.66
CA MET A 679 26.95 21.55 -16.91
C MET A 679 26.29 22.76 -16.24
N ILE A 680 25.62 23.59 -17.03
CA ILE A 680 25.00 24.84 -16.58
C ILE A 680 23.50 24.71 -16.74
N THR A 681 22.72 24.98 -15.70
CA THR A 681 21.26 24.95 -15.74
C THR A 681 20.71 26.38 -15.68
N ASP A 682 19.75 26.73 -16.54
CA ASP A 682 19.01 27.99 -16.42
C ASP A 682 18.18 28.04 -15.13
N ASP A 683 17.87 29.25 -14.67
CA ASP A 683 16.96 29.44 -13.54
C ASP A 683 15.59 28.82 -13.88
N MET A 684 15.06 28.03 -12.93
CA MET A 684 13.82 27.23 -13.04
C MET A 684 13.91 25.98 -13.93
N ALA A 685 15.05 25.69 -14.56
CA ALA A 685 15.17 24.44 -15.30
C ALA A 685 15.04 23.22 -14.37
N ILE A 686 14.25 22.23 -14.77
CA ILE A 686 13.94 20.99 -14.05
C ILE A 686 14.84 19.86 -14.56
N LEU A 687 15.79 19.45 -13.71
CA LEU A 687 16.60 18.25 -13.90
C LEU A 687 16.12 17.12 -13.00
N ASN A 688 15.93 15.94 -13.58
CA ASN A 688 15.54 14.72 -12.88
C ASN A 688 16.55 13.60 -13.13
N LEU A 689 17.09 13.02 -12.06
CA LEU A 689 17.79 11.73 -12.13
C LEU A 689 16.77 10.66 -11.72
N ALA A 690 16.42 9.78 -12.66
CA ALA A 690 15.46 8.70 -12.47
C ALA A 690 16.05 7.52 -11.69
N ASN A 691 15.26 6.47 -11.49
CA ASN A 691 15.73 5.23 -10.87
C ASN A 691 16.87 4.63 -11.70
N ASN A 692 17.99 4.28 -11.05
CA ASN A 692 19.28 3.88 -11.65
C ASN A 692 20.02 4.97 -12.47
N GLY A 693 19.45 6.16 -12.64
CA GLY A 693 20.12 7.28 -13.30
C GLY A 693 21.38 7.71 -12.55
N SER A 694 22.46 8.00 -13.27
CA SER A 694 23.75 8.36 -12.67
C SER A 694 24.33 9.65 -13.21
N TYR A 695 24.90 10.45 -12.32
CA TYR A 695 25.71 11.62 -12.65
C TYR A 695 27.12 11.46 -12.08
N GLU A 696 28.12 11.48 -12.95
CA GLU A 696 29.53 11.40 -12.62
C GLU A 696 30.16 12.80 -12.69
N HIS A 697 30.67 13.28 -11.56
CA HIS A 697 31.42 14.52 -11.41
C HIS A 697 32.93 14.26 -11.49
N ALA A 698 33.46 14.29 -12.72
CA ALA A 698 34.83 13.90 -13.05
C ALA A 698 35.74 15.11 -13.36
N GLN A 699 35.72 16.11 -12.47
CA GLN A 699 36.56 17.31 -12.52
C GLN A 699 36.93 17.78 -11.11
N ASP A 700 37.97 18.61 -10.95
CA ASP A 700 38.29 19.26 -9.66
C ASP A 700 37.50 20.56 -9.49
N GLY A 701 36.81 20.75 -8.36
CA GLY A 701 35.87 21.86 -8.19
C GLY A 701 34.65 21.73 -9.12
N GLY A 702 34.33 22.77 -9.89
CA GLY A 702 33.13 22.81 -10.74
C GLY A 702 31.82 22.88 -9.93
N ALA A 703 30.68 22.77 -10.60
CA ALA A 703 29.36 22.73 -9.95
C ALA A 703 28.65 21.41 -10.26
N ILE A 704 28.05 20.80 -9.24
CA ILE A 704 27.05 19.74 -9.45
C ILE A 704 25.74 20.43 -9.84
N PRO A 705 25.04 20.00 -10.90
CA PRO A 705 23.76 20.59 -11.27
C PRO A 705 22.75 20.46 -10.13
N THR A 706 21.88 21.45 -9.97
CA THR A 706 20.72 21.32 -9.07
C THR A 706 19.72 20.41 -9.74
N ALA A 707 19.36 19.31 -9.08
CA ALA A 707 18.46 18.32 -9.65
C ALA A 707 17.58 17.69 -8.56
N THR A 708 16.49 17.07 -9.01
CA THR A 708 15.71 16.14 -8.20
C THR A 708 16.31 14.73 -8.38
N TRP A 709 16.85 14.20 -7.29
CA TRP A 709 17.48 12.89 -7.23
C TRP A 709 16.45 11.86 -6.77
N ARG A 710 15.82 11.15 -7.71
CA ARG A 710 14.75 10.18 -7.40
C ARG A 710 15.32 8.90 -6.77
N PRO A 711 14.48 8.06 -6.13
CA PRO A 711 14.90 6.78 -5.60
C PRO A 711 15.66 5.92 -6.60
N GLY A 712 16.81 5.41 -6.17
CA GLY A 712 17.78 4.63 -6.95
C GLY A 712 18.85 5.43 -7.70
N SER A 713 18.70 6.76 -7.84
CA SER A 713 19.70 7.59 -8.54
C SER A 713 21.03 7.69 -7.79
N THR A 714 22.12 7.94 -8.52
CA THR A 714 23.49 8.02 -7.97
C THR A 714 24.26 9.26 -8.41
N CYS A 715 24.78 10.00 -7.44
CA CYS A 715 25.81 11.02 -7.66
C CYS A 715 27.20 10.41 -7.37
N LEU A 716 28.01 10.21 -8.40
CA LEU A 716 29.38 9.70 -8.30
C LEU A 716 30.37 10.87 -8.37
N ILE A 717 31.13 11.08 -7.30
CA ILE A 717 32.15 12.12 -7.19
C ILE A 717 33.51 11.44 -7.18
N ASN A 718 34.26 11.57 -8.28
CA ASN A 718 35.55 10.91 -8.47
C ASN A 718 36.66 11.82 -9.03
N GLY A 719 36.36 13.10 -9.31
CA GLY A 719 37.32 14.05 -9.87
C GLY A 719 38.03 14.99 -8.88
N MET A 720 37.71 14.96 -7.58
CA MET A 720 38.18 15.98 -6.64
C MET A 720 39.68 15.88 -6.33
N LYS A 721 40.36 17.03 -6.26
CA LYS A 721 41.77 17.18 -5.86
C LYS A 721 41.94 18.18 -4.73
N GLY A 722 41.69 19.46 -5.02
CA GLY A 722 41.93 20.58 -4.11
C GLY A 722 40.69 21.38 -3.74
N SER A 723 39.61 21.26 -4.53
CA SER A 723 38.41 22.09 -4.37
C SER A 723 37.15 21.23 -4.31
N ALA A 724 36.26 21.51 -3.36
CA ALA A 724 34.95 20.88 -3.26
C ALA A 724 34.05 21.36 -4.41
N PRO A 725 33.06 20.57 -4.84
CA PRO A 725 32.16 21.01 -5.89
C PRO A 725 31.21 22.09 -5.33
N ALA A 726 30.99 23.15 -6.11
CA ALA A 726 29.91 24.08 -5.88
C ALA A 726 28.55 23.34 -6.02
N ASN A 727 27.51 23.89 -5.39
CA ASN A 727 26.16 23.31 -5.35
C ASN A 727 26.08 21.87 -4.78
N GLY A 728 27.10 21.43 -4.02
CA GLY A 728 27.05 20.16 -3.29
C GLY A 728 26.02 20.14 -2.15
N ASN A 729 25.56 21.31 -1.68
CA ASN A 729 24.57 21.42 -0.61
C ASN A 729 23.13 21.25 -1.13
N GLN A 730 22.78 20.04 -1.58
CA GLN A 730 21.44 19.65 -2.01
C GLN A 730 21.11 18.24 -1.48
N ASN A 731 19.85 17.82 -1.63
CA ASN A 731 19.45 16.45 -1.30
C ASN A 731 19.92 15.52 -2.43
N PHE A 732 20.38 14.33 -2.10
CA PHE A 732 20.76 13.28 -3.06
C PHE A 732 20.02 12.00 -2.71
N TYR A 733 19.96 11.04 -3.63
CA TYR A 733 19.56 9.68 -3.27
C TYR A 733 20.79 8.87 -2.83
N ASN A 734 21.60 8.36 -3.75
CA ASN A 734 22.90 7.75 -3.43
C ASN A 734 24.06 8.73 -3.70
N VAL A 735 25.07 8.73 -2.85
CA VAL A 735 26.33 9.48 -3.05
C VAL A 735 27.50 8.52 -2.97
N VAL A 736 28.36 8.53 -3.99
CA VAL A 736 29.62 7.76 -4.01
C VAL A 736 30.80 8.72 -4.07
N TRP A 737 31.70 8.64 -3.10
CA TRP A 737 32.93 9.43 -3.04
C TRP A 737 34.16 8.54 -3.27
N ASN A 738 34.80 8.70 -4.43
CA ASN A 738 35.97 7.92 -4.83
C ASN A 738 37.03 8.81 -5.50
N CYS A 739 37.58 9.74 -4.74
CA CYS A 739 38.55 10.72 -5.21
C CYS A 739 39.97 10.29 -4.82
N LEU A 740 40.63 9.50 -5.67
CA LEU A 740 41.97 8.95 -5.42
C LEU A 740 43.04 10.04 -5.29
N ASP A 741 42.88 11.15 -6.00
CA ASP A 741 43.86 12.26 -6.05
C ASP A 741 43.53 13.41 -5.09
N GLN A 742 42.55 13.25 -4.20
CA GLN A 742 42.16 14.30 -3.26
C GLN A 742 43.28 14.57 -2.25
N THR A 743 43.75 15.82 -2.19
CA THR A 743 44.80 16.27 -1.27
C THR A 743 44.29 17.23 -0.18
N ALA A 744 43.09 17.79 -0.34
CA ALA A 744 42.51 18.77 0.59
C ALA A 744 41.37 18.18 1.44
N ASP A 745 41.09 18.82 2.59
CA ASP A 745 39.86 18.58 3.37
C ASP A 745 38.69 19.27 2.66
N LEU A 746 37.73 18.49 2.18
CA LEU A 746 36.58 18.94 1.40
C LEU A 746 35.27 18.71 2.14
N SER A 747 34.32 19.60 1.93
CA SER A 747 32.97 19.50 2.49
C SER A 747 31.91 19.66 1.42
N MET A 748 30.83 18.89 1.55
CA MET A 748 29.62 19.10 0.75
C MET A 748 28.68 20.15 1.37
N ASN A 749 29.02 20.69 2.54
CA ASN A 749 28.28 21.71 3.26
C ASN A 749 26.81 21.32 3.56
N TRP A 750 26.54 20.04 3.76
CA TRP A 750 25.21 19.54 4.11
C TRP A 750 24.81 20.02 5.50
N ASN A 751 23.93 21.00 5.55
CA ASN A 751 23.48 21.59 6.81
C ASN A 751 22.00 21.32 7.09
N ARG A 752 21.18 20.96 6.10
CA ARG A 752 19.74 20.64 6.25
C ARG A 752 19.30 19.68 5.15
N ASN A 753 20.04 18.58 5.00
CA ASN A 753 19.95 17.73 3.81
C ASN A 753 19.47 16.33 4.17
N THR A 754 18.80 15.71 3.22
CA THR A 754 18.44 14.29 3.26
C THR A 754 19.15 13.55 2.14
N ILE A 755 19.79 12.45 2.51
CA ILE A 755 20.32 11.44 1.60
C ILE A 755 19.32 10.28 1.61
N GLY A 756 18.59 10.12 0.49
CA GLY A 756 17.49 9.16 0.39
C GLY A 756 17.92 7.69 0.34
N GLY A 757 19.18 7.44 -0.02
CA GLY A 757 19.81 6.12 -0.09
C GLY A 757 21.16 6.12 0.62
N ASN A 758 22.17 5.52 0.00
CA ASN A 758 23.46 5.21 0.62
C ASN A 758 24.49 6.32 0.43
N ILE A 759 25.37 6.50 1.42
CA ILE A 759 26.66 7.19 1.26
C ILE A 759 27.75 6.13 1.17
N THR A 760 28.49 6.10 0.07
CA THR A 760 29.62 5.19 -0.13
C THR A 760 30.93 5.97 -0.21
N VAL A 761 31.89 5.68 0.67
CA VAL A 761 33.22 6.30 0.68
C VAL A 761 34.28 5.25 0.40
N GLN A 762 34.90 5.34 -0.79
CA GLN A 762 35.92 4.40 -1.23
C GLN A 762 37.33 4.96 -1.04
N SER A 763 37.55 6.21 -1.44
CA SER A 763 38.83 6.91 -1.28
C SER A 763 38.63 8.42 -1.22
N THR A 764 39.42 9.07 -0.37
CA THR A 764 39.54 10.53 -0.26
C THR A 764 40.99 10.99 -0.49
N GLY A 765 41.80 10.15 -1.15
CA GLY A 765 43.24 10.37 -1.30
C GLY A 765 43.92 10.55 0.06
N THR A 766 44.64 11.66 0.23
CA THR A 766 45.24 12.07 1.52
C THR A 766 44.40 13.09 2.29
N GLY A 767 43.30 13.58 1.70
CA GLY A 767 42.40 14.54 2.31
C GLY A 767 41.25 13.90 3.10
N ARG A 768 40.35 14.74 3.64
CA ARG A 768 39.12 14.33 4.33
C ARG A 768 37.87 14.74 3.60
N PHE A 769 36.86 13.88 3.57
CA PHE A 769 35.49 14.23 3.21
C PHE A 769 34.67 14.49 4.49
N SER A 770 34.10 15.68 4.60
CA SER A 770 33.19 16.07 5.67
C SER A 770 31.79 16.38 5.15
N MET A 771 30.76 15.92 5.86
CA MET A 771 29.36 16.16 5.46
C MET A 771 28.98 17.63 5.61
N CYS A 772 29.19 18.18 6.80
CA CYS A 772 28.67 19.46 7.24
C CYS A 772 29.79 20.51 7.38
N SER A 773 29.42 21.77 7.17
CA SER A 773 30.27 22.92 7.52
C SER A 773 29.41 24.13 7.91
N PRO A 774 28.63 24.05 9.01
CA PRO A 774 27.86 25.18 9.48
C PRO A 774 28.78 26.30 9.96
N VAL A 775 28.35 27.55 9.78
CA VAL A 775 29.06 28.70 10.36
C VAL A 775 29.00 28.65 11.88
N THR A 776 29.96 29.28 12.56
CA THR A 776 30.07 29.33 14.03
C THR A 776 28.74 29.68 14.71
N GLY A 777 28.33 28.88 15.70
CA GLY A 777 27.10 29.09 16.48
C GLY A 777 25.81 28.55 15.85
N GLU A 778 25.84 28.09 14.59
CA GLU A 778 24.65 27.60 13.89
C GLU A 778 24.44 26.09 14.03
N THR A 779 23.27 25.64 13.57
CA THR A 779 22.87 24.23 13.56
C THR A 779 22.99 23.60 12.16
N ALA A 780 23.50 22.37 12.10
CA ALA A 780 23.44 21.49 10.94
C ALA A 780 22.69 20.19 11.27
N SER A 781 21.91 19.71 10.32
CA SER A 781 21.19 18.44 10.37
C SER A 781 21.34 17.69 9.06
N VAL A 782 21.68 16.41 9.12
CA VAL A 782 21.68 15.52 7.94
C VAL A 782 20.90 14.25 8.29
N THR A 783 19.98 13.86 7.42
CA THR A 783 19.26 12.59 7.54
C THR A 783 19.73 11.65 6.44
N ILE A 784 20.08 10.41 6.79
CA ILE A 784 20.53 9.37 5.88
C ILE A 784 19.55 8.21 6.00
N LYS A 785 18.83 7.94 4.92
CA LYS A 785 17.79 6.90 4.88
C LYS A 785 18.36 5.52 4.59
N GLY A 786 19.43 5.42 3.80
CA GLY A 786 20.16 4.18 3.56
C GLY A 786 21.40 4.03 4.44
N ASP A 787 22.38 3.27 3.94
CA ASP A 787 23.58 2.89 4.66
C ASP A 787 24.74 3.87 4.46
N VAL A 788 25.62 3.96 5.45
CA VAL A 788 26.96 4.54 5.29
C VAL A 788 27.95 3.40 5.10
N ILE A 789 28.55 3.31 3.92
CA ILE A 789 29.48 2.25 3.54
C ILE A 789 30.86 2.87 3.32
N GLN A 790 31.84 2.50 4.13
CA GLN A 790 33.20 3.04 4.01
C GLN A 790 34.23 1.92 3.87
N SER A 791 34.90 1.85 2.73
CA SER A 791 35.98 0.89 2.48
C SER A 791 37.38 1.50 2.57
N GLY A 792 37.48 2.83 2.62
CA GLY A 792 38.76 3.56 2.66
C GLY A 792 38.59 5.06 2.93
N GLY A 793 39.66 5.84 2.76
CA GLY A 793 39.63 7.29 2.93
C GLY A 793 39.41 7.79 4.38
N GLN A 794 39.12 9.08 4.52
CA GLN A 794 38.85 9.78 5.78
C GLN A 794 37.47 10.43 5.71
N PHE A 795 36.52 9.97 6.53
CA PHE A 795 35.12 10.43 6.54
C PHE A 795 34.71 10.95 7.91
N THR A 796 33.91 12.03 7.95
CA THR A 796 33.50 12.69 9.20
C THR A 796 32.21 13.49 9.02
N SER A 797 31.52 13.76 10.13
CA SER A 797 30.40 14.71 10.17
C SER A 797 30.84 16.13 9.81
N ASN A 798 31.89 16.66 10.44
CA ASN A 798 32.32 18.06 10.28
C ASN A 798 33.85 18.22 10.25
N GLY A 799 34.29 19.40 9.80
CA GLY A 799 35.68 19.84 9.75
C GLY A 799 36.08 20.86 10.83
N THR A 800 37.17 21.59 10.57
CA THR A 800 37.65 22.70 11.41
C THR A 800 36.88 24.00 11.12
N GLY A 801 36.71 24.87 12.12
CA GLY A 801 36.05 26.17 11.95
C GLY A 801 34.58 26.23 12.38
N ASN A 802 34.05 25.15 12.99
CA ASN A 802 32.65 25.04 13.40
C ASN A 802 32.48 25.24 14.92
N ALA A 803 33.07 26.29 15.50
CA ALA A 803 33.00 26.54 16.94
C ALA A 803 31.56 26.74 17.42
N ASN A 804 31.22 26.17 18.58
CA ASN A 804 29.92 26.24 19.25
C ASN A 804 28.72 25.87 18.36
N THR A 805 28.92 25.02 17.35
CA THR A 805 27.85 24.55 16.46
C THR A 805 27.10 23.37 17.06
N THR A 806 25.86 23.16 16.62
CA THR A 806 25.06 21.98 16.95
C THR A 806 24.88 21.14 15.70
N ILE A 807 25.39 19.91 15.68
CA ILE A 807 25.33 19.04 14.51
C ILE A 807 24.56 17.77 14.88
N THR A 808 23.53 17.44 14.10
CA THR A 808 22.74 16.22 14.28
C THR A 808 22.75 15.39 12.99
N ILE A 809 23.19 14.14 13.07
CA ILE A 809 23.13 13.18 11.98
C ILE A 809 22.11 12.11 12.37
N ASN A 810 21.04 11.97 11.59
CA ASN A 810 20.05 10.91 11.78
C ASN A 810 20.32 9.82 10.76
N GLN A 811 20.69 8.63 11.24
CA GLN A 811 21.11 7.49 10.44
C GLN A 811 20.08 6.36 10.59
N ASN A 812 19.26 6.14 9.57
CA ASN A 812 18.22 5.11 9.58
C ASN A 812 18.80 3.73 9.18
N GLY A 813 19.66 3.68 8.17
CA GLY A 813 20.33 2.44 7.72
C GLY A 813 21.56 2.09 8.55
N ASN A 814 22.29 1.06 8.13
CA ASN A 814 23.50 0.57 8.79
C ASN A 814 24.71 1.49 8.54
N ILE A 815 25.70 1.39 9.42
CA ILE A 815 27.04 1.96 9.20
C ILE A 815 28.03 0.80 9.11
N ASP A 816 28.55 0.56 7.91
CA ASP A 816 29.48 -0.53 7.61
C ASP A 816 30.82 0.02 7.14
N VAL A 817 31.82 -0.07 8.01
CA VAL A 817 33.17 0.43 7.76
C VAL A 817 34.13 -0.76 7.70
N THR A 818 34.78 -0.97 6.56
CA THR A 818 35.75 -2.06 6.34
C THR A 818 37.18 -1.57 6.13
N GLY A 819 37.39 -0.25 6.19
CA GLY A 819 38.71 0.36 6.07
C GLY A 819 38.67 1.87 6.18
N GLY A 820 39.85 2.49 6.32
CA GLY A 820 39.97 3.95 6.43
C GLY A 820 39.73 4.50 7.84
N ASN A 821 39.34 5.77 7.91
CA ASN A 821 39.07 6.48 9.15
C ASN A 821 37.64 7.02 9.17
N PHE A 822 36.81 6.47 10.05
CA PHE A 822 35.45 6.92 10.32
C PHE A 822 35.44 7.74 11.61
N SER A 823 35.29 9.06 11.51
CA SER A 823 35.31 9.93 12.68
C SER A 823 33.92 10.46 13.03
N VAL A 824 33.55 10.40 14.31
CA VAL A 824 32.27 10.95 14.81
C VAL A 824 32.24 12.47 14.62
N SER A 825 33.37 13.13 14.88
CA SER A 825 33.61 14.56 14.64
C SER A 825 35.11 14.85 14.46
N ARG A 826 35.45 15.72 13.48
CA ARG A 826 36.83 16.15 13.17
C ARG A 826 36.94 17.68 13.12
N GLY A 827 36.98 18.28 14.30
CA GLY A 827 37.31 19.68 14.53
C GLY A 827 36.85 20.10 15.91
N SER A 828 37.62 20.94 16.61
CA SER A 828 37.21 21.44 17.93
C SER A 828 35.99 22.36 17.77
N GLN A 829 34.87 21.99 18.39
CA GLN A 829 33.67 22.83 18.46
C GLN A 829 33.67 23.73 19.71
N GLY A 830 34.78 23.88 20.42
CA GLY A 830 34.83 24.65 21.67
C GLY A 830 34.10 23.97 22.84
N GLY A 831 33.70 24.74 23.85
CA GLY A 831 33.17 24.20 25.11
C GLY A 831 31.67 23.86 25.11
N SER A 832 30.86 24.44 24.21
CA SER A 832 29.40 24.25 24.19
C SER A 832 28.86 23.61 22.90
N GLY A 833 29.72 23.34 21.91
CA GLY A 833 29.29 22.73 20.64
C GLY A 833 29.02 21.22 20.77
N THR A 834 28.12 20.69 19.95
CA THR A 834 27.67 19.29 19.99
C THR A 834 27.70 18.64 18.60
N THR A 835 27.94 17.33 18.58
CA THR A 835 27.79 16.48 17.39
C THR A 835 27.13 15.17 17.78
N VAL A 836 25.88 14.98 17.40
CA VAL A 836 25.07 13.82 17.79
C VAL A 836 24.73 12.99 16.56
N TRP A 837 25.12 11.72 16.56
CA TRP A 837 24.65 10.73 15.60
C TRP A 837 23.53 9.92 16.25
N ASN A 838 22.29 10.07 15.79
CA ASN A 838 21.16 9.23 16.17
C ASN A 838 21.07 8.07 15.18
N VAL A 839 21.22 6.84 15.64
CA VAL A 839 21.37 5.66 14.79
C VAL A 839 20.27 4.66 15.08
N GLU A 840 19.57 4.24 14.03
CA GLU A 840 18.57 3.16 14.08
C GLU A 840 19.09 1.85 13.47
N GLY A 841 20.07 1.92 12.57
CA GLY A 841 20.71 0.74 11.98
C GLY A 841 21.75 0.06 12.88
N ASN A 842 22.34 -1.02 12.36
CA ASN A 842 23.50 -1.69 12.95
C ASN A 842 24.78 -0.93 12.63
N VAL A 843 25.82 -1.13 13.43
CA VAL A 843 27.13 -0.50 13.24
C VAL A 843 28.23 -1.55 13.27
N SER A 844 29.01 -1.62 12.20
CA SER A 844 30.17 -2.49 12.07
C SER A 844 31.40 -1.70 11.65
N LEU A 845 32.45 -1.77 12.46
CA LEU A 845 33.77 -1.24 12.11
C LEU A 845 34.78 -2.40 12.10
N SER A 846 35.41 -2.60 10.95
CA SER A 846 36.45 -3.59 10.73
C SER A 846 37.66 -2.99 10.01
N ASN A 847 38.87 -3.35 10.44
CA ASN A 847 40.14 -2.88 9.83
C ASN A 847 40.22 -1.34 9.67
N ALA A 848 39.64 -0.61 10.62
CA ALA A 848 39.41 0.83 10.51
C ALA A 848 39.96 1.61 11.70
N THR A 849 40.05 2.93 11.54
CA THR A 849 40.28 3.88 12.63
C THR A 849 39.00 4.62 12.98
N THR A 850 38.74 4.82 14.27
CA THR A 850 37.67 5.71 14.74
C THR A 850 38.20 6.70 15.78
N GLN A 851 37.66 7.92 15.78
CA GLN A 851 38.13 9.00 16.65
C GLN A 851 37.12 10.15 16.71
N ASN A 852 37.34 11.06 17.66
CA ASN A 852 36.48 12.20 17.93
C ASN A 852 37.28 13.39 18.46
N SER A 853 37.06 14.59 17.92
CA SER A 853 37.71 15.83 18.39
C SER A 853 36.83 16.69 19.32
N ASN A 854 35.63 16.23 19.67
CA ASN A 854 34.72 16.89 20.61
C ASN A 854 34.29 15.94 21.75
N PRO A 855 35.18 15.59 22.70
CA PRO A 855 34.88 14.59 23.73
C PRO A 855 33.74 14.99 24.70
N GLY A 856 33.50 16.29 24.89
CA GLY A 856 32.42 16.78 25.78
C GLY A 856 31.04 16.82 25.12
N GLY A 857 30.98 17.09 23.81
CA GLY A 857 29.73 17.31 23.08
C GLY A 857 29.38 16.28 22.01
N ALA A 858 30.28 15.35 21.68
CA ALA A 858 29.98 14.29 20.72
C ALA A 858 29.24 13.12 21.37
N ARG A 859 28.25 12.57 20.67
CA ARG A 859 27.47 11.40 21.06
C ARG A 859 27.16 10.55 19.84
N PHE A 860 27.23 9.24 20.02
CA PHE A 860 26.82 8.23 19.06
C PHE A 860 25.71 7.40 19.71
N VAL A 861 24.46 7.75 19.41
CA VAL A 861 23.26 7.37 20.14
C VAL A 861 22.52 6.28 19.38
N PHE A 862 22.32 5.12 20.02
CA PHE A 862 21.46 4.05 19.53
C PHE A 862 20.01 4.33 19.97
N THR A 863 19.09 4.45 19.01
CA THR A 863 17.72 4.96 19.25
C THR A 863 16.60 4.00 18.86
N LYS A 864 16.89 2.85 18.24
CA LYS A 864 15.84 1.95 17.71
C LYS A 864 15.09 1.24 18.82
N VAL A 865 13.80 1.53 18.93
CA VAL A 865 12.89 0.87 19.88
C VAL A 865 12.34 -0.43 19.29
N GLY A 866 12.16 -1.44 20.15
CA GLY A 866 11.46 -2.69 19.82
C GLY A 866 12.33 -3.78 19.17
N ASN A 867 13.50 -3.45 18.63
CA ASN A 867 14.44 -4.41 18.05
C ASN A 867 15.88 -4.14 18.52
N SER A 868 16.73 -5.17 18.48
CA SER A 868 18.15 -5.04 18.82
C SER A 868 18.95 -4.39 17.70
N GLN A 869 19.84 -3.47 18.05
CA GLN A 869 20.90 -2.93 17.20
C GLN A 869 22.22 -3.59 17.57
N ASN A 870 22.98 -4.03 16.57
CA ASN A 870 24.29 -4.63 16.76
C ASN A 870 25.40 -3.58 16.65
N LEU A 871 26.35 -3.61 17.57
CA LEU A 871 27.62 -2.88 17.49
C LEU A 871 28.79 -3.85 17.45
N SER A 872 29.53 -3.86 16.34
CA SER A 872 30.66 -4.76 16.15
C SER A 872 31.98 -4.05 15.86
N PHE A 873 33.05 -4.53 16.50
CA PHE A 873 34.42 -4.04 16.29
C PHE A 873 35.36 -5.20 15.99
N SER A 874 36.11 -5.11 14.89
CA SER A 874 37.17 -6.07 14.53
C SER A 874 38.41 -5.32 14.04
N ASP A 875 39.56 -5.48 14.70
CA ASP A 875 40.81 -4.81 14.32
C ASP A 875 40.68 -3.28 14.17
N VAL A 876 39.97 -2.65 15.12
CA VAL A 876 39.72 -1.20 15.14
C VAL A 876 40.75 -0.46 15.99
N THR A 877 41.31 0.61 15.42
CA THR A 877 42.16 1.56 16.14
C THR A 877 41.31 2.71 16.69
N PHE A 878 41.27 2.87 18.01
CA PHE A 878 40.58 3.98 18.68
C PHE A 878 41.55 5.16 18.87
N GLY A 879 41.41 6.20 18.06
CA GLY A 879 42.17 7.43 18.15
C GLY A 879 41.69 8.36 19.27
N SER A 880 42.19 9.61 19.26
CA SER A 880 41.87 10.61 20.28
C SER A 880 40.36 10.86 20.39
N GLY A 881 39.86 11.00 21.62
CA GLY A 881 38.45 11.19 21.97
C GLY A 881 37.55 9.97 21.76
N GLY A 882 38.12 8.86 21.29
CA GLY A 882 37.48 7.55 21.16
C GLY A 882 36.15 7.55 20.40
N PHE A 883 35.29 6.60 20.77
CA PHE A 883 33.95 6.40 20.21
C PHE A 883 32.89 6.53 21.33
N PRO A 884 32.23 7.71 21.47
CA PRO A 884 31.34 7.98 22.59
C PRO A 884 29.94 7.38 22.36
N VAL A 885 29.61 6.29 23.05
CA VAL A 885 28.36 5.53 22.87
C VAL A 885 27.30 5.97 23.88
N GLU A 886 26.08 6.16 23.39
CA GLU A 886 24.88 6.34 24.21
C GLU A 886 23.78 5.39 23.72
N VAL A 887 22.99 4.81 24.62
CA VAL A 887 21.85 3.97 24.27
C VAL A 887 20.61 4.59 24.90
N ASP A 888 19.63 4.93 24.06
CA ASP A 888 18.47 5.70 24.46
C ASP A 888 17.36 4.84 25.10
N SER A 889 16.42 5.49 25.77
CA SER A 889 15.30 4.79 26.43
C SER A 889 14.51 3.94 25.43
N GLY A 890 14.26 2.67 25.77
CA GLY A 890 13.56 1.70 24.91
C GLY A 890 14.43 1.06 23.83
N ALA A 891 15.65 1.55 23.59
CA ALA A 891 16.57 0.95 22.63
C ALA A 891 17.31 -0.25 23.22
N THR A 892 17.65 -1.21 22.35
CA THR A 892 18.44 -2.40 22.71
C THR A 892 19.73 -2.41 21.91
N LEU A 893 20.88 -2.39 22.60
CA LEU A 893 22.20 -2.53 22.02
C LEU A 893 22.78 -3.91 22.33
N ASP A 894 23.06 -4.72 21.31
CA ASP A 894 23.86 -5.92 21.42
C ASP A 894 25.28 -5.66 20.90
N ILE A 895 26.27 -5.75 21.78
CA ILE A 895 27.68 -5.54 21.43
C ILE A 895 28.40 -6.86 21.10
N GLY A 896 27.72 -8.01 21.22
CA GLY A 896 28.26 -9.33 20.99
C GLY A 896 29.55 -9.56 21.77
N THR A 897 30.59 -10.06 21.11
CA THR A 897 31.93 -10.24 21.69
C THR A 897 32.84 -9.03 21.52
N SER A 898 32.32 -7.92 21.00
CA SER A 898 33.12 -6.74 20.69
C SER A 898 33.51 -5.99 21.97
N ILE A 899 34.64 -5.30 21.89
CA ILE A 899 35.20 -4.55 23.02
C ILE A 899 35.24 -3.07 22.64
N LEU A 900 34.43 -2.25 23.31
CA LEU A 900 34.53 -0.80 23.24
C LEU A 900 35.77 -0.35 24.04
N ARG A 901 36.81 0.10 23.34
CA ARG A 901 38.07 0.59 23.93
C ARG A 901 38.22 2.11 23.76
N GLY A 902 39.39 2.62 24.15
CA GLY A 902 39.76 4.03 23.98
C GLY A 902 39.12 4.94 25.03
N ASN A 903 39.19 6.24 24.79
CA ASN A 903 38.74 7.28 25.71
C ASN A 903 37.42 7.94 25.24
N GLY A 904 36.51 7.16 24.66
CA GLY A 904 35.12 7.59 24.44
C GLY A 904 34.28 7.31 25.69
N SER A 905 33.22 8.06 25.94
CA SER A 905 32.27 7.79 27.04
C SER A 905 31.30 6.64 26.70
N PHE A 906 30.66 6.07 27.71
CA PHE A 906 29.55 5.13 27.56
C PHE A 906 28.38 5.53 28.47
N ASN A 907 27.17 5.63 27.93
CA ASN A 907 25.97 6.00 28.69
C ASN A 907 24.77 5.10 28.32
N LEU A 908 24.30 4.31 29.27
CA LEU A 908 23.08 3.48 29.14
C LEU A 908 21.95 4.12 29.95
N LYS A 909 20.95 4.69 29.27
CA LYS A 909 19.85 5.43 29.91
C LYS A 909 18.81 4.50 30.57
N ALA A 910 18.00 5.08 31.45
CA ALA A 910 16.80 4.43 31.97
C ALA A 910 15.92 3.89 30.83
N GLY A 911 15.42 2.66 30.97
CA GLY A 911 14.59 1.99 29.96
C GLY A 911 15.36 1.36 28.79
N ALA A 912 16.67 1.61 28.64
CA ALA A 912 17.50 1.00 27.61
C ALA A 912 17.93 -0.44 27.97
N THR A 913 18.38 -1.22 26.98
CA THR A 913 18.89 -2.59 27.18
C THR A 913 20.30 -2.75 26.59
N LEU A 914 21.23 -3.33 27.35
CA LEU A 914 22.56 -3.74 26.88
C LEU A 914 22.69 -5.27 26.88
N ILE A 915 23.04 -5.86 25.75
CA ILE A 915 23.29 -7.29 25.58
C ILE A 915 24.76 -7.52 25.22
N THR A 916 25.38 -8.57 25.78
CA THR A 916 26.77 -8.96 25.50
C THR A 916 26.98 -10.47 25.46
N ALA A 917 27.85 -10.90 24.53
CA ALA A 917 28.37 -12.26 24.41
C ALA A 917 29.81 -12.41 24.95
N HIS A 918 30.42 -11.33 25.48
CA HIS A 918 31.79 -11.36 25.97
C HIS A 918 31.93 -12.19 27.26
N GLN A 919 32.98 -13.01 27.36
CA GLN A 919 33.22 -13.93 28.49
C GLN A 919 33.24 -13.21 29.85
N GLU A 920 33.88 -12.03 29.93
CA GLU A 920 33.94 -11.19 31.14
C GLU A 920 32.71 -10.26 31.32
N GLY A 921 31.64 -10.47 30.55
CA GLY A 921 30.41 -9.69 30.62
C GLY A 921 30.59 -8.21 30.30
N ILE A 922 29.94 -7.35 31.10
CA ILE A 922 29.93 -5.89 30.88
C ILE A 922 31.33 -5.30 31.05
N ASN A 923 32.15 -5.83 31.98
CA ASN A 923 33.53 -5.37 32.19
C ASN A 923 34.41 -5.55 30.95
N GLY A 924 34.27 -6.70 30.28
CA GLY A 924 35.04 -6.97 29.08
C GLY A 924 34.53 -6.23 27.86
N SER A 925 33.21 -6.05 27.75
CA SER A 925 32.60 -5.37 26.58
C SER A 925 32.78 -3.86 26.61
N ILE A 926 32.64 -3.26 27.80
CA ILE A 926 32.70 -1.81 28.02
C ILE A 926 34.03 -1.47 28.71
N ALA A 927 35.12 -1.57 27.95
CA ALA A 927 36.50 -1.43 28.42
C ALA A 927 37.10 -0.03 28.15
N ASN A 928 36.29 0.96 27.77
CA ASN A 928 36.69 2.35 27.59
C ASN A 928 37.22 2.97 28.90
N THR A 929 38.03 4.03 28.82
CA THR A 929 38.71 4.62 29.99
C THR A 929 38.03 5.86 30.55
N GLU A 930 37.13 6.50 29.81
CA GLU A 930 36.37 7.68 30.26
C GLU A 930 35.12 7.28 31.06
N SER A 931 34.23 8.25 31.31
CA SER A 931 32.99 8.06 32.05
C SER A 931 32.12 6.93 31.49
N LYS A 932 31.60 6.12 32.42
CA LYS A 932 30.64 5.04 32.19
C LYS A 932 29.44 5.27 33.09
N THR A 933 28.25 5.30 32.51
CA THR A 933 27.00 5.46 33.25
C THR A 933 26.05 4.33 32.89
N PHE A 934 25.49 3.72 33.93
CA PHE A 934 24.60 2.56 33.87
C PHE A 934 23.40 2.83 34.78
N ASP A 935 22.23 3.06 34.20
CA ASP A 935 21.02 3.40 34.97
C ASP A 935 20.39 2.17 35.65
N ASN A 936 19.85 2.30 36.86
CA ASN A 936 19.21 1.18 37.56
C ASN A 936 17.87 0.73 36.94
N ALA A 937 17.26 1.57 36.10
CA ALA A 937 16.06 1.25 35.34
C ALA A 937 16.38 0.71 33.92
N SER A 938 17.64 0.39 33.62
CA SER A 938 18.05 -0.27 32.38
C SER A 938 18.06 -1.80 32.52
N SER A 939 18.12 -2.49 31.38
CA SER A 939 18.10 -3.96 31.28
C SER A 939 19.42 -4.51 30.75
N TYR A 940 19.75 -5.74 31.14
CA TYR A 940 21.04 -6.36 30.81
C TYR A 940 20.85 -7.81 30.35
N GLY A 941 21.47 -8.19 29.23
CA GLY A 941 21.42 -9.52 28.67
C GLY A 941 22.78 -10.16 28.43
N PHE A 942 22.83 -11.48 28.58
CA PHE A 942 24.03 -12.29 28.40
C PHE A 942 23.73 -13.42 27.42
N ASN A 943 24.31 -13.34 26.21
CA ASN A 943 23.96 -14.20 25.07
C ASN A 943 25.15 -14.96 24.46
N GLY A 944 26.23 -15.13 25.20
CA GLY A 944 27.44 -15.79 24.73
C GLY A 944 27.30 -17.30 24.54
N SER A 945 28.20 -17.85 23.73
CA SER A 945 28.33 -19.30 23.51
C SER A 945 29.36 -19.98 24.44
N VAL A 946 30.01 -19.20 25.31
CA VAL A 946 30.95 -19.66 26.33
C VAL A 946 30.43 -19.26 27.71
N ALA A 947 30.93 -19.89 28.79
CA ALA A 947 30.57 -19.49 30.15
C ALA A 947 30.89 -18.00 30.38
N GLN A 948 29.88 -17.21 30.75
CA GLN A 948 30.02 -15.78 31.01
C GLN A 948 29.98 -15.49 32.51
N MET A 949 30.53 -14.33 32.87
CA MET A 949 30.25 -13.66 34.13
C MET A 949 29.53 -12.33 33.86
N THR A 950 28.76 -11.81 34.82
CA THR A 950 28.05 -10.54 34.60
C THR A 950 28.98 -9.32 34.56
N GLY A 951 30.04 -9.35 35.37
CA GLY A 951 30.92 -8.21 35.61
C GLY A 951 30.47 -7.32 36.79
N ASN A 952 31.43 -6.61 37.38
CA ASN A 952 31.26 -5.61 38.44
C ASN A 952 30.65 -4.29 37.96
N LEU A 953 30.61 -4.04 36.65
CA LEU A 953 29.92 -2.87 36.07
C LEU A 953 28.40 -3.02 36.04
N LEU A 954 27.85 -4.22 36.24
CA LEU A 954 26.42 -4.42 36.43
C LEU A 954 25.94 -3.54 37.62
N PRO A 955 24.82 -2.81 37.54
CA PRO A 955 24.28 -2.08 38.69
C PRO A 955 23.80 -2.98 39.83
N ASP A 956 23.61 -2.43 41.04
CA ASP A 956 23.06 -3.18 42.18
C ASP A 956 21.57 -3.52 42.01
N ALA A 957 20.87 -2.77 41.15
CA ALA A 957 19.49 -3.02 40.76
C ALA A 957 19.32 -2.78 39.27
N VAL A 958 18.54 -3.62 38.60
CA VAL A 958 18.27 -3.56 37.15
C VAL A 958 16.77 -3.64 36.90
N ASN A 959 16.32 -3.16 35.75
CA ASN A 959 14.94 -3.39 35.31
C ASN A 959 14.76 -4.85 34.88
N ASN A 960 15.34 -5.26 33.76
CA ASN A 960 15.31 -6.66 33.33
C ASN A 960 16.71 -7.30 33.32
N PHE A 961 16.76 -8.58 33.63
CA PHE A 961 17.94 -9.42 33.52
C PHE A 961 17.61 -10.56 32.54
N ILE A 962 18.36 -10.67 31.43
CA ILE A 962 18.09 -11.62 30.35
C ILE A 962 19.21 -12.67 30.31
N LEU A 963 18.82 -13.93 30.54
CA LEU A 963 19.70 -15.10 30.50
C LEU A 963 19.48 -15.82 29.17
N ASN A 964 20.44 -15.74 28.25
CA ASN A 964 20.39 -16.36 26.93
C ASN A 964 21.72 -17.04 26.55
N ASN A 965 22.31 -17.75 27.50
CA ASN A 965 23.61 -18.39 27.32
C ASN A 965 23.52 -19.87 27.68
N SER A 966 23.49 -20.73 26.67
CA SER A 966 23.32 -22.17 26.82
C SER A 966 24.41 -22.86 27.68
N THR A 967 25.53 -22.20 27.94
CA THR A 967 26.59 -22.72 28.81
C THR A 967 26.32 -22.37 30.27
N SER A 968 26.49 -21.10 30.65
CA SER A 968 26.20 -20.60 31.99
C SER A 968 26.49 -19.11 32.11
N VAL A 969 25.80 -18.42 33.04
CA VAL A 969 26.17 -17.07 33.48
C VAL A 969 26.42 -17.09 34.99
N THR A 970 27.55 -16.53 35.44
CA THR A 970 27.89 -16.40 36.86
C THR A 970 27.79 -14.94 37.32
N LEU A 971 27.04 -14.69 38.38
CA LEU A 971 26.98 -13.35 38.99
C LEU A 971 28.35 -12.93 39.53
N SER A 972 28.77 -11.70 39.22
CA SER A 972 29.99 -11.10 39.80
C SER A 972 29.70 -10.24 41.04
N LYS A 973 28.43 -9.95 41.30
CA LYS A 973 27.92 -9.22 42.47
C LYS A 973 26.44 -9.52 42.68
N SER A 974 25.91 -9.22 43.86
CA SER A 974 24.48 -9.33 44.13
C SER A 974 23.69 -8.29 43.34
N VAL A 975 22.48 -8.65 42.89
CA VAL A 975 21.63 -7.78 42.06
C VAL A 975 20.15 -7.93 42.40
N VAL A 976 19.41 -6.83 42.37
CA VAL A 976 17.95 -6.80 42.46
C VAL A 976 17.34 -6.64 41.07
N VAL A 977 16.41 -7.53 40.68
CA VAL A 977 15.66 -7.43 39.42
C VAL A 977 14.28 -6.83 39.72
N ASN A 978 14.01 -5.62 39.23
CA ASN A 978 12.77 -4.90 39.51
C ASN A 978 11.64 -5.19 38.51
N GLY A 979 11.98 -5.48 37.26
CA GLY A 979 11.09 -5.83 36.16
C GLY A 979 11.03 -7.35 35.97
N THR A 980 11.83 -7.90 35.05
CA THR A 980 11.76 -9.32 34.67
C THR A 980 13.12 -9.99 34.69
N LEU A 981 13.22 -11.15 35.34
CA LEU A 981 14.26 -12.14 35.03
C LEU A 981 13.75 -13.01 33.89
N GLU A 982 14.30 -12.84 32.70
CA GLU A 982 13.94 -13.60 31.51
C GLU A 982 14.96 -14.71 31.25
N VAL A 983 14.49 -15.95 31.22
CA VAL A 983 15.27 -17.15 30.96
C VAL A 983 14.94 -17.65 29.56
N VAL A 984 15.76 -17.26 28.59
CA VAL A 984 15.68 -17.70 27.20
C VAL A 984 16.42 -19.04 27.06
N ASP A 985 17.65 -19.10 27.54
CA ASP A 985 18.48 -20.31 27.57
C ASP A 985 19.60 -20.18 28.61
N GLY A 986 20.01 -21.30 29.20
CA GLY A 986 21.14 -21.34 30.14
C GLY A 986 20.83 -21.56 31.60
N VAL A 987 21.92 -21.60 32.38
CA VAL A 987 21.92 -21.78 33.85
C VAL A 987 22.59 -20.58 34.52
N LEU A 988 21.99 -20.12 35.61
CA LEU A 988 22.51 -19.02 36.43
C LEU A 988 23.26 -19.56 37.66
N PHE A 989 24.51 -19.15 37.84
CA PHE A 989 25.31 -19.44 39.04
C PHE A 989 25.51 -18.17 39.88
N PHE A 990 25.44 -18.33 41.20
CA PHE A 990 25.53 -17.19 42.12
C PHE A 990 26.90 -17.00 42.76
N GLY A 991 27.74 -18.04 42.82
CA GLY A 991 28.95 -18.00 43.65
C GLY A 991 28.60 -17.62 45.10
N ASN A 992 29.16 -16.51 45.60
CA ASN A 992 28.87 -15.96 46.93
C ASN A 992 27.85 -14.79 46.90
N HIS A 993 27.12 -14.61 45.79
CA HIS A 993 26.20 -13.50 45.57
C HIS A 993 24.73 -13.94 45.62
N VAL A 994 23.82 -12.97 45.53
CA VAL A 994 22.37 -13.21 45.59
C VAL A 994 21.68 -12.45 44.47
N LEU A 995 20.75 -13.12 43.77
CA LEU A 995 19.73 -12.47 42.95
C LEU A 995 18.46 -12.33 43.77
N SER A 996 17.94 -11.11 43.88
CA SER A 996 16.69 -10.80 44.59
C SER A 996 15.66 -10.21 43.63
N TYR A 997 14.38 -10.39 43.94
CA TYR A 997 13.28 -9.84 43.17
C TYR A 997 12.70 -8.59 43.82
N GLY A 998 12.40 -7.58 43.00
CA GLY A 998 11.61 -6.42 43.39
C GLY A 998 10.14 -6.78 43.64
N GLU A 999 9.39 -5.86 44.25
CA GLU A 999 8.02 -6.16 44.73
C GLU A 999 7.03 -6.58 43.65
N SER A 1000 7.27 -6.19 42.39
CA SER A 1000 6.39 -6.48 41.24
C SER A 1000 7.06 -7.34 40.18
N ALA A 1001 8.24 -7.89 40.48
CA ALA A 1001 9.08 -8.52 39.48
C ALA A 1001 8.52 -9.88 38.98
N PHE A 1002 8.82 -10.18 37.73
CA PHE A 1002 8.43 -11.39 37.02
C PHE A 1002 9.62 -12.32 36.83
N LEU A 1003 9.36 -13.62 36.86
CA LEU A 1003 10.21 -14.63 36.22
C LEU A 1003 9.54 -15.05 34.92
N LYS A 1004 10.26 -15.00 33.79
CA LYS A 1004 9.74 -15.33 32.47
C LYS A 1004 10.60 -16.42 31.85
N TYR A 1005 9.95 -17.45 31.29
CA TYR A 1005 10.60 -18.45 30.44
C TYR A 1005 10.14 -18.28 28.99
N SER A 1006 11.07 -18.06 28.07
CA SER A 1006 10.78 -17.73 26.67
C SER A 1006 11.65 -18.50 25.67
N GLY A 1007 12.33 -19.55 26.13
CA GLY A 1007 13.22 -20.37 25.30
C GLY A 1007 12.53 -21.11 24.16
N SER A 1008 13.36 -21.60 23.23
CA SER A 1008 12.94 -22.41 22.09
C SER A 1008 13.16 -23.92 22.28
N SER A 1009 13.79 -24.31 23.40
CA SER A 1009 14.00 -25.69 23.87
C SER A 1009 13.20 -25.92 25.16
N ALA A 1010 12.89 -27.18 25.51
CA ALA A 1010 12.22 -27.46 26.77
C ALA A 1010 13.10 -27.03 27.96
N GLN A 1011 12.52 -26.33 28.93
CA GLN A 1011 13.25 -25.80 30.09
C GLN A 1011 12.77 -26.45 31.39
N THR A 1012 13.62 -26.45 32.42
CA THR A 1012 13.24 -26.87 33.77
C THR A 1012 13.63 -25.76 34.72
N THR A 1013 12.69 -25.34 35.56
CA THR A 1013 12.95 -24.34 36.60
C THR A 1013 13.92 -24.88 37.65
N THR A 1014 14.59 -24.03 38.42
CA THR A 1014 15.54 -24.41 39.48
C THR A 1014 15.40 -23.51 40.72
N ASP A 1015 16.01 -23.93 41.84
CA ASP A 1015 16.06 -23.11 43.06
C ASP A 1015 16.84 -21.81 42.87
N ALA A 1016 17.66 -21.69 41.82
CA ALA A 1016 18.44 -20.49 41.56
C ALA A 1016 17.52 -19.33 41.17
N GLU A 1017 16.86 -19.43 40.02
CA GLU A 1017 15.95 -18.39 39.52
C GLU A 1017 14.58 -18.44 40.19
N PHE A 1018 14.15 -19.58 40.74
CA PHE A 1018 12.85 -19.73 41.40
C PHE A 1018 12.99 -20.30 42.82
N PRO A 1019 13.53 -19.54 43.79
CA PRO A 1019 13.79 -20.03 45.14
C PRO A 1019 12.50 -20.25 45.96
N PRO A 1020 12.54 -21.06 47.03
CA PRO A 1020 11.38 -21.34 47.89
C PRO A 1020 10.93 -20.15 48.76
N SER A 1021 11.80 -19.18 49.00
CA SER A 1021 11.49 -17.93 49.69
C SER A 1021 12.22 -16.75 49.04
N GLY A 1022 11.62 -15.56 49.06
CA GLY A 1022 12.19 -14.36 48.42
C GLY A 1022 12.24 -14.41 46.88
N GLY A 1023 11.53 -15.36 46.26
CA GLY A 1023 11.45 -15.53 44.81
C GLY A 1023 10.50 -14.56 44.11
N PRO A 1024 10.24 -14.75 42.80
CA PRO A 1024 9.39 -13.86 42.01
C PRO A 1024 7.96 -13.88 42.53
N LYS A 1025 7.27 -12.72 42.49
CA LYS A 1025 5.82 -12.68 42.77
C LYS A 1025 4.99 -13.08 41.56
N ASN A 1026 5.53 -13.00 40.35
CA ASN A 1026 4.78 -13.29 39.12
C ASN A 1026 5.57 -14.22 38.22
N LEU A 1027 4.88 -15.10 37.48
CA LEU A 1027 5.49 -16.08 36.58
C LEU A 1027 4.84 -16.00 35.20
N ILE A 1028 5.66 -15.89 34.15
CA ILE A 1028 5.25 -15.94 32.75
C ILE A 1028 5.87 -17.17 32.09
N ILE A 1029 5.05 -18.00 31.48
CA ILE A 1029 5.48 -19.15 30.68
C ILE A 1029 5.15 -18.88 29.22
N ALA A 1030 6.15 -18.40 28.48
CA ALA A 1030 6.04 -18.10 27.04
C ALA A 1030 6.77 -19.12 26.15
N ASN A 1031 7.40 -20.13 26.74
CA ASN A 1031 8.07 -21.19 26.03
C ASN A 1031 7.06 -22.21 25.47
N SER A 1032 6.99 -22.29 24.14
CA SER A 1032 6.07 -23.19 23.42
C SER A 1032 6.48 -24.67 23.48
N ARG A 1033 7.75 -24.97 23.77
CA ARG A 1033 8.24 -26.35 24.00
C ARG A 1033 7.95 -26.86 25.41
N GLY A 1034 7.53 -25.97 26.30
CA GLY A 1034 7.12 -26.30 27.67
C GLY A 1034 8.22 -26.07 28.70
N VAL A 1035 7.78 -25.82 29.92
CA VAL A 1035 8.63 -25.60 31.10
C VAL A 1035 8.24 -26.59 32.18
N THR A 1036 9.20 -27.34 32.71
CA THR A 1036 9.00 -28.26 33.83
C THR A 1036 9.23 -27.56 35.16
N LEU A 1037 8.27 -27.68 36.08
CA LEU A 1037 8.39 -27.19 37.45
C LEU A 1037 9.17 -28.20 38.31
N HIS A 1038 10.35 -27.83 38.79
CA HIS A 1038 11.20 -28.73 39.58
C HIS A 1038 10.67 -29.01 40.99
N ALA A 1039 10.01 -28.04 41.61
CA ALA A 1039 9.51 -28.15 42.97
C ALA A 1039 8.25 -27.30 43.16
N SER A 1040 7.45 -27.61 44.17
CA SER A 1040 6.23 -26.84 44.46
C SER A 1040 6.55 -25.38 44.82
N ARG A 1041 5.73 -24.44 44.35
CA ARG A 1041 5.97 -23.00 44.46
C ARG A 1041 4.69 -22.20 44.70
N THR A 1042 4.85 -21.03 45.29
CA THR A 1042 3.77 -20.06 45.52
C THR A 1042 4.14 -18.72 44.88
N ILE A 1043 3.21 -18.19 44.09
CA ILE A 1043 3.32 -16.91 43.38
C ILE A 1043 2.00 -16.14 43.53
N GLY A 1044 2.00 -14.88 43.10
CA GLY A 1044 0.80 -14.06 42.93
C GLY A 1044 0.08 -14.38 41.62
N ASN A 1045 0.74 -14.22 40.48
CA ASN A 1045 0.09 -14.35 39.17
C ASN A 1045 0.85 -15.32 38.25
N LEU A 1046 0.10 -16.12 37.49
CA LEU A 1046 0.60 -17.05 36.47
C LEU A 1046 0.04 -16.69 35.09
N ASP A 1047 0.90 -16.30 34.16
CA ASP A 1047 0.51 -16.02 32.77
C ASP A 1047 1.08 -17.06 31.81
N LEU A 1048 0.22 -17.64 30.96
CA LEU A 1048 0.59 -18.72 30.04
C LEU A 1048 0.42 -18.29 28.58
N THR A 1049 1.52 -18.27 27.84
CA THR A 1049 1.56 -18.33 26.37
C THR A 1049 2.34 -19.56 25.87
N GLY A 1050 2.49 -20.54 26.77
CA GLY A 1050 3.19 -21.80 26.59
C GLY A 1050 2.65 -22.87 27.55
N LYS A 1051 3.37 -23.97 27.72
CA LYS A 1051 2.96 -25.08 28.59
C LYS A 1051 3.79 -25.12 29.87
N LEU A 1052 3.13 -25.29 31.02
CA LEU A 1052 3.80 -25.49 32.31
C LEU A 1052 3.56 -26.92 32.79
N GLU A 1053 4.56 -27.76 32.76
CA GLU A 1053 4.49 -29.14 33.25
C GLU A 1053 4.82 -29.17 34.74
N VAL A 1054 3.83 -29.46 35.59
CA VAL A 1054 4.04 -29.47 37.04
C VAL A 1054 4.38 -30.85 37.60
N GLY A 1055 4.25 -31.93 36.82
CA GLY A 1055 4.54 -33.29 37.30
C GLY A 1055 3.76 -33.62 38.58
N ALA A 1056 4.45 -34.04 39.64
CA ALA A 1056 3.89 -34.28 40.97
C ALA A 1056 3.88 -33.04 41.89
N ASN A 1057 4.32 -31.87 41.39
CA ASN A 1057 4.41 -30.63 42.15
C ASN A 1057 3.10 -29.83 42.11
N THR A 1058 2.97 -28.90 43.06
CA THR A 1058 1.88 -27.91 43.09
C THR A 1058 2.42 -26.52 42.80
N ILE A 1059 1.85 -25.84 41.81
CA ILE A 1059 1.99 -24.38 41.64
C ILE A 1059 0.79 -23.70 42.29
N THR A 1060 1.04 -22.82 43.26
CA THR A 1060 0.00 -22.05 43.97
C THR A 1060 0.04 -20.61 43.49
N ALA A 1061 -1.08 -20.06 43.03
CA ALA A 1061 -1.20 -18.68 42.57
C ALA A 1061 -2.45 -17.99 43.13
N SER A 1062 -2.48 -16.67 43.14
CA SER A 1062 -3.70 -15.87 43.36
C SER A 1062 -4.56 -15.80 42.11
N SER A 1063 -3.94 -15.77 40.93
CA SER A 1063 -4.64 -15.75 39.63
C SER A 1063 -3.85 -16.50 38.56
N ALA A 1064 -4.54 -16.90 37.48
CA ALA A 1064 -3.93 -17.49 36.29
C ALA A 1064 -4.63 -17.04 35.00
N THR A 1065 -3.87 -16.81 33.93
CA THR A 1065 -4.36 -16.44 32.60
C THR A 1065 -3.68 -17.26 31.50
N ASN A 1066 -4.29 -17.35 30.30
CA ASN A 1066 -3.72 -18.09 29.16
C ASN A 1066 -3.84 -17.40 27.78
N GLY A 1067 -4.07 -16.08 27.75
CA GLY A 1067 -4.24 -15.33 26.50
C GLY A 1067 -5.39 -15.83 25.60
N GLU A 1068 -6.38 -16.53 26.17
CA GLU A 1068 -7.53 -17.13 25.48
C GLU A 1068 -7.21 -18.25 24.46
N ASP A 1069 -5.94 -18.66 24.34
CA ASP A 1069 -5.53 -19.74 23.45
C ASP A 1069 -5.55 -21.10 24.21
N ARG A 1070 -6.37 -22.02 23.70
CA ARG A 1070 -6.58 -23.36 24.30
C ARG A 1070 -5.34 -24.26 24.22
N ARG A 1071 -4.27 -23.84 23.55
CA ARG A 1071 -3.00 -24.57 23.47
C ARG A 1071 -2.07 -24.30 24.66
N PHE A 1072 -2.34 -23.26 25.45
CA PHE A 1072 -1.53 -22.86 26.61
C PHE A 1072 -2.21 -23.27 27.91
N TYR A 1073 -1.57 -24.18 28.64
CA TYR A 1073 -2.14 -24.79 29.84
C TYR A 1073 -1.06 -25.40 30.74
N VAL A 1074 -1.41 -25.58 32.00
CA VAL A 1074 -0.68 -26.35 33.00
C VAL A 1074 -0.92 -27.83 32.75
N VAL A 1075 0.14 -28.60 32.58
CA VAL A 1075 0.12 -30.06 32.43
C VAL A 1075 0.37 -30.69 33.79
N THR A 1076 -0.55 -31.52 34.26
CA THR A 1076 -0.46 -32.22 35.56
C THR A 1076 -0.30 -33.73 35.37
N THR A 1077 0.40 -34.40 36.30
CA THR A 1077 0.38 -35.87 36.43
C THR A 1077 -0.29 -36.28 37.74
N ASP A 1078 -0.41 -37.58 38.03
CA ASP A 1078 -1.03 -38.02 39.29
C ASP A 1078 -0.24 -37.48 40.49
N GLY A 1079 -0.88 -36.63 41.30
CA GLY A 1079 -0.28 -35.94 42.43
C GLY A 1079 0.08 -34.45 42.22
N GLY A 1080 0.05 -33.93 40.99
CA GLY A 1080 0.33 -32.51 40.70
C GLY A 1080 -0.93 -31.65 40.51
N TYR A 1081 -0.81 -30.36 40.83
CA TYR A 1081 -1.95 -29.44 40.85
C TYR A 1081 -1.58 -27.98 40.49
N LEU A 1082 -2.53 -27.27 39.88
CA LEU A 1082 -2.63 -25.80 39.97
C LEU A 1082 -3.58 -25.47 41.13
N LYS A 1083 -3.11 -24.71 42.13
CA LYS A 1083 -3.93 -24.22 43.24
C LYS A 1083 -4.15 -22.73 43.12
N LEU A 1084 -5.41 -22.28 43.06
CA LEU A 1084 -5.76 -20.86 43.16
C LEU A 1084 -6.32 -20.56 44.55
N ILE A 1085 -5.79 -19.54 45.24
CA ILE A 1085 -6.05 -19.30 46.67
C ILE A 1085 -7.31 -18.49 47.00
N SER A 1086 -8.07 -18.04 46.00
CA SER A 1086 -9.22 -17.16 46.21
C SER A 1086 -10.38 -17.47 45.25
N VAL A 1087 -10.97 -18.66 45.39
CA VAL A 1087 -12.17 -19.05 44.62
C VAL A 1087 -13.42 -18.83 45.48
N GLY A 1088 -14.29 -17.93 45.02
CA GLY A 1088 -15.58 -17.59 45.64
C GLY A 1088 -16.74 -17.74 44.66
N ALA A 1089 -17.82 -16.98 44.84
CA ALA A 1089 -19.05 -17.12 44.05
C ALA A 1089 -18.90 -16.79 42.55
N SER A 1090 -17.88 -16.01 42.18
CA SER A 1090 -17.54 -15.75 40.78
C SER A 1090 -16.74 -16.91 40.18
N GLN A 1091 -17.02 -17.27 38.94
CA GLN A 1091 -16.26 -18.29 38.23
C GLN A 1091 -14.78 -17.88 38.12
N VAL A 1092 -13.90 -18.79 38.51
CA VAL A 1092 -12.44 -18.65 38.38
C VAL A 1092 -11.94 -19.64 37.35
N PHE A 1093 -11.12 -19.13 36.44
CA PHE A 1093 -10.50 -19.88 35.37
C PHE A 1093 -9.30 -20.70 35.86
N PHE A 1094 -9.24 -21.98 35.52
CA PHE A 1094 -8.07 -22.83 35.72
C PHE A 1094 -7.55 -23.29 34.35
N PRO A 1095 -6.38 -22.87 33.86
CA PRO A 1095 -5.83 -23.39 32.60
C PRO A 1095 -5.11 -24.73 32.80
N VAL A 1096 -5.81 -25.86 32.95
CA VAL A 1096 -5.19 -27.17 33.31
C VAL A 1096 -5.61 -28.29 32.34
N GLY A 1097 -4.70 -28.89 31.57
CA GLY A 1097 -5.04 -29.80 30.45
C GLY A 1097 -4.04 -30.94 30.15
N THR A 1098 -4.39 -31.84 29.21
CA THR A 1098 -3.56 -33.00 28.79
C THR A 1098 -3.19 -33.03 27.30
N THR A 1099 -4.14 -33.02 26.34
CA THR A 1099 -3.84 -33.07 24.88
C THR A 1099 -4.89 -32.38 23.98
N ALA A 1100 -4.94 -31.04 23.98
CA ALA A 1100 -6.00 -30.16 23.44
C ALA A 1100 -7.20 -30.02 24.41
N TYR A 1101 -7.47 -28.78 24.81
CA TYR A 1101 -8.06 -28.44 26.10
C TYR A 1101 -9.51 -27.91 26.01
N THR A 1102 -10.36 -28.31 26.97
CA THR A 1102 -11.63 -27.65 27.31
C THR A 1102 -11.47 -26.98 28.69
N PRO A 1103 -11.66 -25.65 28.81
CA PRO A 1103 -11.41 -24.90 30.02
C PRO A 1103 -12.21 -25.35 31.25
N VAL A 1104 -11.54 -25.52 32.39
CA VAL A 1104 -12.15 -25.77 33.70
C VAL A 1104 -12.41 -24.42 34.37
N TRP A 1105 -13.69 -24.15 34.61
CA TRP A 1105 -14.15 -23.00 35.38
C TRP A 1105 -14.76 -23.50 36.68
N ILE A 1106 -14.37 -22.90 37.81
CA ILE A 1106 -14.88 -23.30 39.13
C ILE A 1106 -15.40 -22.07 39.86
N MET A 1107 -16.61 -22.18 40.39
CA MET A 1107 -17.19 -21.26 41.36
C MET A 1107 -17.41 -21.99 42.69
N ASN A 1108 -17.37 -21.25 43.79
CA ASN A 1108 -17.60 -21.73 45.14
C ASN A 1108 -18.70 -20.89 45.79
N ASP A 1109 -19.88 -21.48 45.95
CA ASP A 1109 -21.05 -20.85 46.56
C ASP A 1109 -20.94 -20.66 48.09
N GLY A 1110 -19.84 -21.12 48.70
CA GLY A 1110 -19.52 -20.97 50.11
C GLY A 1110 -18.58 -19.79 50.42
N ALA A 1111 -17.83 -19.91 51.52
CA ALA A 1111 -16.77 -18.96 51.85
C ALA A 1111 -15.63 -19.08 50.82
N VAL A 1112 -14.98 -17.96 50.50
CA VAL A 1112 -13.79 -17.93 49.62
C VAL A 1112 -12.74 -18.92 50.14
N ASP A 1113 -12.32 -19.86 49.30
CA ASP A 1113 -11.38 -20.92 49.65
C ASP A 1113 -10.34 -21.14 48.54
N GLY A 1114 -9.25 -21.84 48.87
CA GLY A 1114 -8.22 -22.21 47.93
C GLY A 1114 -8.51 -23.55 47.26
N ILE A 1115 -8.89 -23.54 45.99
CA ILE A 1115 -9.19 -24.76 45.21
C ILE A 1115 -7.96 -25.22 44.44
N ARG A 1116 -7.73 -26.53 44.42
CA ARG A 1116 -6.69 -27.15 43.59
C ARG A 1116 -7.30 -28.02 42.50
N VAL A 1117 -6.76 -27.89 41.30
CA VAL A 1117 -7.21 -28.61 40.10
C VAL A 1117 -6.06 -29.39 39.49
N GLY A 1118 -6.31 -30.66 39.20
CA GLY A 1118 -5.40 -31.53 38.46
C GLY A 1118 -6.18 -32.42 37.50
N VAL A 1119 -5.57 -32.72 36.36
CA VAL A 1119 -6.10 -33.61 35.32
C VAL A 1119 -5.08 -34.69 34.98
N VAL A 1120 -5.56 -35.88 34.65
CA VAL A 1120 -4.72 -37.00 34.20
C VAL A 1120 -5.36 -37.59 32.96
N LYS A 1121 -4.54 -38.00 31.99
CA LYS A 1121 -5.03 -38.68 30.78
C LYS A 1121 -5.66 -40.01 31.19
N ASP A 1122 -6.91 -40.26 30.78
CA ASP A 1122 -7.57 -41.55 31.04
C ASP A 1122 -6.95 -42.60 30.10
N GLU A 1123 -6.53 -43.75 30.64
CA GLU A 1123 -5.92 -44.85 29.85
C GLU A 1123 -6.97 -45.77 29.21
N LYS A 1124 -8.25 -45.45 29.37
CA LYS A 1124 -9.39 -46.20 28.82
C LYS A 1124 -10.34 -45.24 28.11
N ASP A 1125 -10.85 -45.64 26.94
CA ASP A 1125 -11.88 -44.90 26.23
C ASP A 1125 -13.12 -44.71 27.13
N SER A 1126 -13.39 -43.47 27.51
CA SER A 1126 -14.58 -43.06 28.25
C SER A 1126 -15.59 -42.45 27.25
N PRO A 1127 -16.87 -42.86 27.28
CA PRO A 1127 -17.87 -42.37 26.33
C PRO A 1127 -18.18 -40.87 26.43
N TYR A 1128 -17.61 -40.14 27.42
CA TYR A 1128 -17.92 -38.73 27.69
C TYR A 1128 -16.69 -37.82 27.96
N GLY A 1129 -15.47 -38.21 27.56
CA GLY A 1129 -14.27 -37.37 27.74
C GLY A 1129 -13.61 -37.47 29.13
N GLY A 1130 -12.46 -36.80 29.30
CA GLY A 1130 -11.47 -37.01 30.38
C GLY A 1130 -11.90 -36.66 31.82
N ARG A 1131 -11.09 -37.07 32.82
CA ARG A 1131 -11.37 -36.89 34.25
C ARG A 1131 -10.67 -35.66 34.85
N VAL A 1132 -11.42 -34.82 35.57
CA VAL A 1132 -10.89 -33.69 36.36
C VAL A 1132 -10.98 -34.03 37.85
N LYS A 1133 -9.87 -33.85 38.59
CA LYS A 1133 -9.85 -33.89 40.07
C LYS A 1133 -9.84 -32.45 40.58
N ALA A 1134 -10.95 -32.00 41.15
CA ALA A 1134 -11.05 -30.74 41.90
C ALA A 1134 -11.22 -31.05 43.39
N LYS A 1135 -10.47 -30.37 44.26
CA LYS A 1135 -10.62 -30.49 45.72
C LYS A 1135 -10.48 -29.13 46.38
#